data_AF-A0AB34IHC5-F1
#
_entry.id   AF-A0AB34IHC5-F1
#
_cell.length_a   1.000
_cell.length_b   1.000
_cell.length_c   1.000
_cell.angle_alpha   90.00
_cell.angle_beta   90.00
_cell.angle_gamma   90.00
#
_symmetry.space_group_name_H-M   'P 1'
#
loop_
_entity.id
_entity.type
_entity.pdbx_description
1 polymer ?
#
loop_
_entity_poly.entity_id
_entity_poly.type
_entity_poly.pdbx_seq_one_letter_code
_entity_poly.pdbx_strand_id
1 'polypeptide(L)'
;MWATSGRGGGRSRPASSRGSSRARPAATAASSLSPALLTSRINGAATIDELLATCAAHSRQLNPIHLAASWTRLGRMAREADAAWADAHAAPLASLAAATAALAPPVGARELATIAHGVAKSGAAAAAGAVLPALAALLVPRVRECSARELAHVAWAYAKAAQPSDALFDALAAAAAAAAAAERFHAQEVASAAWAFATAGRADAPLFAALAAAAEGVRFDFSAQGVANTAWAFATAGVDAPPLFRALAAVAAARADDFDAQDVAHVAWAYAKAGRVDAPLFAALARRARAVAPHFSAQGLANAVWAFAKGGVMDAALYGCLGGEVARRAEELNAQDVATSAWGFAKACHVDGALFAALGAVALRRLADFNAQDLVNTAWAYAKLGVRAPRLFGAVGAALSPRRLAELRAPHLANVAWAFAKAAALDGGGGGGGGGGGGGGGGGGGGGGGGGGGGSGGGGGGGGGGGGGGGGGGSGGGGGSGGGGGGGGGGGGSGGGGGSGGGGGGGGGGGGGGARHSALFAALARAAEARAAELGAHDLATLAWAFANAAAIDAPLFACLAAHAARLADELSEEDLDNAEWAFARAAEHRVVALLRQRRRRLGLAAAAAGGGGGGGEGGEAEGRVEANVAACGKVVVAGGGIGGAAVALALQRRGFDVVVLEADASFDSRAQGYGLTIQRQQATRAMGVQLAADDAPSTSHYTFSSDGQILGFFGEAFGSRSRGRRESDASGRFVHIPRQLLRARLVEQLRPGTIRWGCKLRSFACAEGGVAITLADGDTLDAALLVGSDGIFSTVRRQLELPGDSLNYVGLVVVLGILPTRGADEADDESMALPLAQRRIFETVDGTTRIYAMPFTTSSTMWQLSFPYAEAAARELVKDTAALKAEILRRCAAWHDPIPDMLRRTKLECMSGYPVYDRELLEPHALRPAAAAARRVTLIGDAAHPMTPFKAQGANQALSDAVLLADTLAACVRSHGAARGVVAALPLFEAKMLSRSARMVLGSREKARELHSRVALQQARKAQRETGVDMRTVVRRLRAREVGAHSAADPRGLDAVVAEAMEGAEAEAEGGASEKARLKAGRVHQKAEEAEEAVEAVEAEDAEDAEDAEDAMVAAKRKKRARPEGGAKRRKVSGNPPAVAYATRQPLWGKVNEAWRKCVLVGTTEGGECQVKWLDGTTSCLDPQYVQPRVKTACKAKSKAKKPRLTSKLKL
;
A
#
# COMPACT_ATOMS: atom_id res chain seq x y z
N MET A 1 -42.40 29.07 -45.22
CA MET A 1 -42.27 30.37 -45.91
C MET A 1 -41.97 31.46 -44.87
N TRP A 2 -41.49 32.61 -45.34
CA TRP A 2 -41.16 33.87 -44.63
C TRP A 2 -42.16 34.32 -43.54
N ALA A 3 -41.85 35.24 -42.60
CA ALA A 3 -40.57 35.80 -42.08
C ALA A 3 -40.88 36.71 -40.84
N THR A 4 -39.83 37.34 -40.28
CA THR A 4 -39.76 38.71 -39.66
C THR A 4 -41.06 39.54 -39.49
N SER A 5 -41.27 40.43 -38.50
CA SER A 5 -40.49 40.99 -37.37
C SER A 5 -41.34 42.12 -36.73
N GLY A 6 -41.07 42.57 -35.49
CA GLY A 6 -41.65 43.84 -34.98
C GLY A 6 -41.34 44.16 -33.52
N ARG A 7 -40.87 45.39 -33.24
CA ARG A 7 -40.55 45.90 -31.88
C ARG A 7 -41.48 47.04 -31.47
N GLY A 8 -41.63 47.22 -30.15
CA GLY A 8 -42.10 48.46 -29.51
C GLY A 8 -43.18 48.21 -28.43
N GLY A 9 -43.21 48.85 -27.26
CA GLY A 9 -42.26 49.80 -26.66
C GLY A 9 -42.97 50.97 -25.94
N GLY A 10 -42.99 50.99 -24.59
CA GLY A 10 -43.58 52.06 -23.75
C GLY A 10 -44.49 51.50 -22.65
N ARG A 11 -44.16 51.63 -21.34
CA ARG A 11 -44.52 52.72 -20.39
C ARG A 11 -46.05 52.84 -20.16
N SER A 12 -46.61 52.94 -18.94
CA SER A 12 -46.06 53.04 -17.57
C SER A 12 -47.12 52.74 -16.47
N ARG A 13 -46.66 52.50 -15.22
CA ARG A 13 -47.40 52.37 -13.92
C ARG A 13 -48.19 53.66 -13.51
N PRO A 14 -48.95 53.76 -12.36
CA PRO A 14 -49.04 52.90 -11.13
C PRO A 14 -50.45 52.73 -10.43
N ALA A 15 -50.44 52.06 -9.26
CA ALA A 15 -51.29 52.24 -8.04
C ALA A 15 -52.76 51.69 -8.02
N SER A 16 -53.09 50.66 -7.22
CA SER A 16 -53.57 50.67 -5.79
C SER A 16 -55.11 50.69 -5.68
N SER A 17 -55.84 50.16 -4.67
CA SER A 17 -55.52 49.59 -3.34
C SER A 17 -56.67 48.74 -2.72
N ARG A 18 -56.30 47.69 -1.96
CA ARG A 18 -56.87 47.14 -0.68
C ARG A 18 -58.39 47.02 -0.40
N GLY A 19 -58.77 45.83 0.10
CA GLY A 19 -59.76 45.59 1.18
C GLY A 19 -60.94 44.67 0.82
N SER A 20 -61.50 43.77 1.66
CA SER A 20 -61.08 42.95 2.82
C SER A 20 -62.35 42.26 3.40
N SER A 21 -62.35 40.92 3.55
CA SER A 21 -63.34 40.11 4.34
C SER A 21 -64.81 40.06 3.83
N ARG A 22 -65.65 39.04 4.11
CA ARG A 22 -65.63 37.97 5.16
C ARG A 22 -66.54 36.76 4.77
N ALA A 23 -66.19 35.54 5.21
CA ALA A 23 -67.02 34.30 5.42
C ALA A 23 -68.00 33.79 4.31
N ARG A 24 -67.77 32.62 3.65
CA ARG A 24 -68.08 31.19 4.04
C ARG A 24 -69.59 30.80 3.97
N PRO A 25 -69.97 29.51 3.76
CA PRO A 25 -69.48 28.49 2.79
C PRO A 25 -70.62 27.62 2.16
N ALA A 26 -70.35 26.81 1.11
CA ALA A 26 -71.07 25.54 0.83
C ALA A 26 -70.45 24.77 -0.36
N ALA A 27 -70.59 23.44 -0.38
CA ALA A 27 -70.01 22.56 -1.40
C ALA A 27 -70.76 22.63 -2.75
N THR A 28 -70.03 22.75 -3.85
CA THR A 28 -70.54 22.44 -5.19
C THR A 28 -70.26 20.97 -5.50
N ALA A 29 -71.29 20.24 -5.94
CA ALA A 29 -71.12 18.87 -6.43
C ALA A 29 -70.23 18.89 -7.68
N ALA A 30 -69.13 18.13 -7.67
CA ALA A 30 -68.25 18.00 -8.82
C ALA A 30 -69.02 17.36 -9.98
N SER A 31 -69.32 18.16 -11.02
CA SER A 31 -70.00 17.70 -12.24
C SER A 31 -69.28 16.48 -12.82
N SER A 32 -70.01 15.44 -13.21
CA SER A 32 -69.45 14.29 -13.90
C SER A 32 -68.75 14.73 -15.17
N LEU A 33 -67.49 14.30 -15.35
CA LEU A 33 -66.71 14.60 -16.55
C LEU A 33 -66.80 13.42 -17.50
N SER A 34 -66.74 13.69 -18.81
CA SER A 34 -66.51 12.62 -19.78
C SER A 34 -65.10 12.03 -19.57
N PRO A 35 -64.87 10.73 -19.86
CA PRO A 35 -63.55 10.12 -19.70
C PRO A 35 -62.42 10.85 -20.44
N ALA A 36 -62.72 11.40 -21.63
CA ALA A 36 -61.78 12.19 -22.40
C ALA A 36 -61.42 13.52 -21.71
N LEU A 37 -62.39 14.23 -21.12
CA LEU A 37 -62.15 15.47 -20.37
C LEU A 37 -61.39 15.21 -19.05
N LEU A 38 -61.72 14.12 -18.35
CA LEU A 38 -61.00 13.72 -17.13
C LEU A 38 -59.54 13.34 -17.46
N THR A 39 -59.31 12.56 -18.52
CA THR A 39 -57.97 12.25 -19.03
C THR A 39 -57.20 13.51 -19.46
N SER A 40 -57.87 14.48 -20.08
CA SER A 40 -57.28 15.77 -20.46
C SER A 40 -56.85 16.58 -19.23
N ARG A 41 -57.70 16.68 -18.21
CA ARG A 41 -57.35 17.36 -16.93
C ARG A 41 -56.18 16.69 -16.22
N ILE A 42 -56.18 15.36 -16.11
CA ILE A 42 -55.08 14.60 -15.50
C ILE A 42 -53.74 14.85 -16.22
N ASN A 43 -53.74 14.84 -17.56
CA ASN A 43 -52.52 15.09 -18.33
C ASN A 43 -52.09 16.57 -18.34
N GLY A 44 -53.05 17.49 -18.24
CA GLY A 44 -52.86 18.94 -18.25
C GLY A 44 -52.42 19.55 -16.92
N ALA A 45 -52.64 18.86 -15.78
CA ALA A 45 -52.35 19.36 -14.44
C ALA A 45 -50.92 19.91 -14.31
N ALA A 46 -50.79 21.18 -13.93
CA ALA A 46 -49.54 21.92 -13.85
C ALA A 46 -48.82 21.70 -12.51
N THR A 47 -49.55 21.45 -11.41
CA THR A 47 -48.98 21.16 -10.09
C THR A 47 -49.38 19.78 -9.55
N ILE A 48 -48.62 19.28 -8.57
CA ILE A 48 -48.92 18.03 -7.87
C ILE A 48 -50.26 18.14 -7.14
N ASP A 49 -50.52 19.26 -6.48
CA ASP A 49 -51.78 19.52 -5.77
C ASP A 49 -52.98 19.53 -6.72
N GLU A 50 -52.85 20.14 -7.91
CA GLU A 50 -53.89 20.15 -8.93
C GLU A 50 -54.21 18.73 -9.43
N LEU A 51 -53.17 17.92 -9.66
CA LEU A 51 -53.31 16.52 -10.07
C LEU A 51 -54.02 15.69 -8.99
N LEU A 52 -53.57 15.78 -7.73
CA LEU A 52 -54.13 15.00 -6.63
C LEU A 52 -55.54 15.46 -6.26
N ALA A 53 -55.81 16.77 -6.27
CA ALA A 53 -57.16 17.32 -6.07
C ALA A 53 -58.13 16.86 -7.17
N THR A 54 -57.68 16.84 -8.43
CA THR A 54 -58.47 16.29 -9.56
C THR A 54 -58.77 14.81 -9.36
N CYS A 55 -57.79 14.01 -8.92
CA CYS A 55 -57.98 12.59 -8.62
C CYS A 55 -58.93 12.35 -7.44
N ALA A 56 -58.84 13.15 -6.37
CA ALA A 56 -59.73 13.04 -5.21
C ALA A 56 -61.18 13.41 -5.56
N ALA A 57 -61.38 14.56 -6.23
CA ALA A 57 -62.70 15.07 -6.62
C ALA A 57 -63.44 14.14 -7.60
N HIS A 58 -62.71 13.42 -8.45
CA HIS A 58 -63.25 12.48 -9.43
C HIS A 58 -62.94 11.01 -9.12
N SER A 59 -62.61 10.68 -7.86
CA SER A 59 -62.18 9.34 -7.43
C SER A 59 -63.10 8.19 -7.88
N ARG A 60 -64.42 8.39 -7.85
CA ARG A 60 -65.45 7.42 -8.32
C ARG A 60 -65.54 7.28 -9.85
N GLN A 61 -64.86 8.13 -10.61
CA GLN A 61 -64.80 8.14 -12.08
C GLN A 61 -63.42 7.69 -12.61
N LEU A 62 -62.49 7.34 -11.73
CA LEU A 62 -61.17 6.82 -12.12
C LEU A 62 -61.29 5.36 -12.58
N ASN A 63 -60.96 5.12 -13.85
CA ASN A 63 -60.83 3.78 -14.42
C ASN A 63 -59.31 3.44 -14.56
N PRO A 64 -58.93 2.23 -15.01
CA PRO A 64 -57.51 1.87 -15.12
C PRO A 64 -56.67 2.81 -16.00
N ILE A 65 -57.26 3.39 -17.05
CA ILE A 65 -56.59 4.35 -17.94
C ILE A 65 -56.34 5.68 -17.21
N HIS A 66 -57.33 6.17 -16.47
CA HIS A 66 -57.21 7.37 -15.64
C HIS A 66 -56.13 7.18 -14.56
N LEU A 67 -56.11 6.03 -13.87
CA LEU A 67 -55.12 5.70 -12.85
C LEU A 67 -53.70 5.60 -13.44
N ALA A 68 -53.54 4.91 -14.58
CA ALA A 68 -52.25 4.84 -15.28
C ALA A 68 -51.75 6.23 -15.71
N ALA A 69 -52.64 7.10 -16.22
CA ALA A 69 -52.32 8.48 -16.56
C ALA A 69 -51.91 9.30 -15.32
N SER A 70 -52.65 9.20 -14.21
CA SER A 70 -52.35 9.90 -12.96
C SER A 70 -51.01 9.51 -12.37
N TRP A 71 -50.71 8.22 -12.23
CA TRP A 71 -49.42 7.76 -11.72
C TRP A 71 -48.26 8.10 -12.67
N THR A 72 -48.47 8.04 -13.99
CA THR A 72 -47.46 8.46 -14.99
C THR A 72 -47.22 9.97 -14.99
N ARG A 73 -48.24 10.79 -14.69
CA ARG A 73 -48.09 12.24 -14.53
C ARG A 73 -47.38 12.54 -13.22
N LEU A 74 -47.80 11.94 -12.11
CA LEU A 74 -47.19 12.11 -10.79
C LEU A 74 -45.70 11.72 -10.80
N GLY A 75 -45.34 10.55 -11.35
CA GLY A 75 -43.95 10.12 -11.49
C GLY A 75 -43.09 10.95 -12.47
N ARG A 76 -43.68 11.86 -13.24
CA ARG A 76 -42.95 12.88 -14.01
C ARG A 76 -42.74 14.19 -13.23
N MET A 77 -43.63 14.50 -12.28
CA MET A 77 -43.64 15.76 -11.52
C MET A 77 -42.91 15.63 -10.19
N ALA A 78 -43.14 14.54 -9.45
CA ALA A 78 -42.54 14.21 -8.16
C ALA A 78 -41.30 13.30 -8.32
N ARG A 79 -40.42 13.60 -9.29
CA ARG A 79 -39.21 12.80 -9.52
C ARG A 79 -38.37 12.75 -8.25
N GLU A 80 -38.13 11.54 -7.74
CA GLU A 80 -37.25 11.30 -6.59
C GLU A 80 -37.65 12.07 -5.33
N ALA A 81 -38.95 12.27 -5.14
CA ALA A 81 -39.50 12.75 -3.90
C ALA A 81 -39.04 11.91 -2.70
N ASP A 82 -38.57 12.58 -1.65
CA ASP A 82 -38.09 11.96 -0.43
C ASP A 82 -39.25 11.62 0.54
N ALA A 83 -38.90 11.01 1.68
CA ALA A 83 -39.88 10.67 2.71
C ALA A 83 -40.63 11.91 3.23
N ALA A 84 -39.97 13.06 3.35
CA ALA A 84 -40.58 14.30 3.81
C ALA A 84 -41.63 14.83 2.81
N TRP A 85 -41.38 14.72 1.50
CA TRP A 85 -42.40 15.00 0.48
C TRP A 85 -43.56 14.00 0.56
N ALA A 86 -43.28 12.70 0.74
CA ALA A 86 -44.31 11.67 0.81
C ALA A 86 -45.25 11.88 2.01
N ASP A 87 -44.69 12.22 3.18
CA ASP A 87 -45.45 12.56 4.38
C ASP A 87 -46.28 13.84 4.19
N ALA A 88 -45.69 14.89 3.60
CA ALA A 88 -46.37 16.16 3.33
C ALA A 88 -47.59 16.02 2.40
N HIS A 89 -47.62 15.02 1.52
CA HIS A 89 -48.70 14.76 0.57
C HIS A 89 -49.51 13.48 0.89
N ALA A 90 -49.31 12.88 2.07
CA ALA A 90 -49.91 11.58 2.41
C ALA A 90 -51.45 11.57 2.31
N ALA A 91 -52.12 12.62 2.83
CA ALA A 91 -53.59 12.72 2.80
C ALA A 91 -54.17 12.83 1.36
N PRO A 92 -53.71 13.73 0.47
CA PRO A 92 -54.19 13.77 -0.91
C PRO A 92 -53.75 12.53 -1.73
N LEU A 93 -52.60 11.92 -1.45
CA LEU A 93 -52.18 10.66 -2.07
C LEU A 93 -53.08 9.48 -1.70
N ALA A 94 -53.59 9.42 -0.47
CA ALA A 94 -54.42 8.31 0.03
C ALA A 94 -55.67 8.05 -0.85
N SER A 95 -56.27 9.10 -1.43
CA SER A 95 -57.44 8.96 -2.32
C SER A 95 -57.08 8.26 -3.65
N LEU A 96 -55.94 8.60 -4.25
CA LEU A 96 -55.45 7.96 -5.47
C LEU A 96 -54.97 6.54 -5.17
N ALA A 97 -54.30 6.32 -4.04
CA ALA A 97 -53.87 5.00 -3.58
C ALA A 97 -55.06 4.06 -3.35
N ALA A 98 -56.10 4.51 -2.64
CA ALA A 98 -57.31 3.72 -2.41
C ALA A 98 -58.03 3.35 -3.71
N ALA A 99 -58.20 4.30 -4.64
CA ALA A 99 -58.78 4.02 -5.96
C ALA A 99 -57.94 3.03 -6.79
N THR A 100 -56.62 3.00 -6.59
CA THR A 100 -55.72 2.05 -7.27
C THR A 100 -55.76 0.67 -6.62
N ALA A 101 -55.79 0.59 -5.28
CA ALA A 101 -55.89 -0.68 -4.55
C ALA A 101 -57.26 -1.36 -4.70
N ALA A 102 -58.31 -0.58 -4.99
CA ALA A 102 -59.65 -1.08 -5.30
C ALA A 102 -59.84 -1.56 -6.76
N LEU A 103 -58.77 -1.63 -7.57
CA LEU A 103 -58.84 -2.19 -8.92
C LEU A 103 -59.26 -3.66 -8.90
N ALA A 104 -60.28 -3.99 -9.68
CA ALA A 104 -60.76 -5.35 -9.89
C ALA A 104 -60.82 -5.68 -11.39
N PRO A 105 -60.70 -6.96 -11.80
CA PRO A 105 -60.79 -7.35 -13.20
C PRO A 105 -62.12 -6.92 -13.87
N PRO A 106 -62.13 -6.63 -15.18
CA PRO A 106 -61.03 -6.75 -16.13
C PRO A 106 -60.11 -5.52 -16.16
N VAL A 107 -58.80 -5.75 -16.03
CA VAL A 107 -57.73 -4.74 -16.22
C VAL A 107 -56.64 -5.37 -17.09
N GLY A 108 -56.11 -4.62 -18.06
CA GLY A 108 -55.03 -5.09 -18.92
C GLY A 108 -53.66 -5.07 -18.23
N ALA A 109 -52.79 -6.00 -18.63
CA ALA A 109 -51.44 -6.11 -18.08
C ALA A 109 -50.59 -4.84 -18.31
N ARG A 110 -50.81 -4.14 -19.43
CA ARG A 110 -50.16 -2.87 -19.77
C ARG A 110 -50.51 -1.75 -18.79
N GLU A 111 -51.79 -1.62 -18.43
CA GLU A 111 -52.25 -0.62 -17.46
C GLU A 111 -51.65 -0.89 -16.09
N LEU A 112 -51.68 -2.15 -15.63
CA LEU A 112 -51.09 -2.57 -14.35
C LEU A 112 -49.57 -2.29 -14.29
N ALA A 113 -48.83 -2.63 -15.35
CA ALA A 113 -47.39 -2.34 -15.45
C ALA A 113 -47.08 -0.84 -15.48
N THR A 114 -47.92 -0.05 -16.16
CA THR A 114 -47.79 1.42 -16.23
C THR A 114 -48.05 2.06 -14.87
N ILE A 115 -49.06 1.59 -14.14
CA ILE A 115 -49.37 2.03 -12.77
C ILE A 115 -48.20 1.71 -11.84
N ALA A 116 -47.73 0.45 -11.82
CA ALA A 116 -46.63 0.03 -10.93
C ALA A 116 -45.36 0.88 -11.15
N HIS A 117 -44.95 1.10 -12.41
CA HIS A 117 -43.82 1.97 -12.75
C HIS A 117 -44.08 3.42 -12.30
N GLY A 118 -45.28 3.96 -12.51
CA GLY A 118 -45.63 5.32 -12.06
C GLY A 118 -45.56 5.50 -10.53
N VAL A 119 -46.06 4.53 -9.77
CA VAL A 119 -46.01 4.50 -8.28
C VAL A 119 -44.58 4.47 -7.76
N ALA A 120 -43.72 3.61 -8.32
CA ALA A 120 -42.32 3.53 -7.91
C ALA A 120 -41.53 4.79 -8.29
N LYS A 121 -41.83 5.38 -9.45
CA LYS A 121 -41.12 6.55 -9.99
C LYS A 121 -41.46 7.87 -9.28
N SER A 122 -42.63 7.98 -8.65
CA SER A 122 -43.03 9.15 -7.88
C SER A 122 -42.50 9.18 -6.44
N GLY A 123 -41.74 8.16 -6.00
CA GLY A 123 -41.29 8.01 -4.61
C GLY A 123 -42.41 7.65 -3.62
N ALA A 124 -43.68 7.64 -4.04
CA ALA A 124 -44.84 7.51 -3.17
C ALA A 124 -45.14 6.06 -2.72
N ALA A 125 -44.35 5.06 -3.13
CA ALA A 125 -44.64 3.65 -2.88
C ALA A 125 -44.78 3.26 -1.39
N ALA A 126 -44.03 3.91 -0.50
CA ALA A 126 -44.16 3.71 0.95
C ALA A 126 -45.48 4.29 1.50
N ALA A 127 -45.83 5.52 1.13
CA ALA A 127 -47.08 6.17 1.53
C ALA A 127 -48.32 5.51 0.89
N ALA A 128 -48.16 4.90 -0.29
CA ALA A 128 -49.18 4.15 -1.02
C ALA A 128 -49.10 2.63 -0.74
N GLY A 129 -48.74 2.21 0.48
CA GLY A 129 -48.34 0.83 0.80
C GLY A 129 -49.33 -0.30 0.47
N ALA A 130 -50.61 -0.02 0.29
CA ALA A 130 -51.60 -1.01 -0.17
C ALA A 130 -51.58 -1.26 -1.70
N VAL A 131 -50.96 -0.37 -2.49
CA VAL A 131 -51.05 -0.38 -3.96
C VAL A 131 -50.20 -1.47 -4.60
N LEU A 132 -48.91 -1.57 -4.24
CA LEU A 132 -48.02 -2.59 -4.84
C LEU A 132 -48.44 -4.04 -4.51
N PRO A 133 -48.92 -4.37 -3.29
CA PRO A 133 -49.51 -5.69 -3.00
C PRO A 133 -50.75 -5.99 -3.85
N ALA A 134 -51.68 -5.04 -3.97
CA ALA A 134 -52.90 -5.20 -4.78
C ALA A 134 -52.58 -5.40 -6.27
N LEU A 135 -51.65 -4.61 -6.82
CA LEU A 135 -51.17 -4.76 -8.19
C LEU A 135 -50.46 -6.10 -8.41
N ALA A 136 -49.72 -6.62 -7.43
CA ALA A 136 -49.03 -7.91 -7.55
C ALA A 136 -50.03 -9.06 -7.72
N ALA A 137 -51.11 -9.07 -6.93
CA ALA A 137 -52.17 -10.06 -7.05
C ALA A 137 -52.87 -10.05 -8.43
N LEU A 138 -53.01 -8.88 -9.05
CA LEU A 138 -53.56 -8.73 -10.40
C LEU A 138 -52.54 -9.06 -11.51
N LEU A 139 -51.24 -8.81 -11.26
CA LEU A 139 -50.17 -9.03 -12.22
C LEU A 139 -49.75 -10.50 -12.32
N VAL A 140 -49.60 -11.22 -11.20
CA VAL A 140 -49.16 -12.64 -11.15
C VAL A 140 -49.84 -13.55 -12.20
N PRO A 141 -51.19 -13.60 -12.30
CA PRO A 141 -51.85 -14.44 -13.31
C PRO A 141 -51.72 -13.91 -14.75
N ARG A 142 -51.30 -12.65 -14.94
CA ARG A 142 -51.24 -11.94 -16.23
C ARG A 142 -49.83 -11.66 -16.74
N VAL A 143 -48.77 -12.05 -16.01
CA VAL A 143 -47.38 -11.74 -16.39
C VAL A 143 -47.03 -12.24 -17.80
N ARG A 144 -47.64 -13.34 -18.27
CA ARG A 144 -47.46 -13.87 -19.63
C ARG A 144 -48.09 -13.01 -20.74
N GLU A 145 -48.97 -12.06 -20.40
CA GLU A 145 -49.53 -11.08 -21.33
C GLU A 145 -48.60 -9.86 -21.52
N CYS A 146 -47.62 -9.65 -20.63
CA CYS A 146 -46.70 -8.52 -20.68
C CYS A 146 -45.69 -8.65 -21.82
N SER A 147 -45.45 -7.54 -22.53
CA SER A 147 -44.27 -7.38 -23.38
C SER A 147 -42.97 -7.36 -22.57
N ALA A 148 -41.82 -7.60 -23.23
CA ALA A 148 -40.49 -7.52 -22.62
C ALA A 148 -40.26 -6.23 -21.81
N ARG A 149 -40.71 -5.09 -22.35
CA ARG A 149 -40.64 -3.79 -21.69
C ARG A 149 -41.53 -3.68 -20.45
N GLU A 150 -42.71 -4.29 -20.47
CA GLU A 150 -43.61 -4.32 -19.31
C GLU A 150 -43.07 -5.23 -18.21
N LEU A 151 -42.52 -6.40 -18.57
CA LEU A 151 -41.80 -7.29 -17.63
C LEU A 151 -40.65 -6.55 -16.92
N ALA A 152 -39.80 -5.86 -17.69
CA ALA A 152 -38.70 -5.07 -17.16
C ALA A 152 -39.16 -3.90 -16.28
N HIS A 153 -40.22 -3.18 -16.69
CA HIS A 153 -40.80 -2.09 -15.88
C HIS A 153 -41.42 -2.57 -14.57
N VAL A 154 -42.14 -3.69 -14.55
CA VAL A 154 -42.71 -4.26 -13.32
C VAL A 154 -41.58 -4.70 -12.38
N ALA A 155 -40.62 -5.48 -12.86
CA ALA A 155 -39.48 -5.89 -12.05
C ALA A 155 -38.75 -4.67 -11.45
N TRP A 156 -38.46 -3.65 -12.27
CA TRP A 156 -37.82 -2.42 -11.83
C TRP A 156 -38.64 -1.68 -10.78
N ALA A 157 -39.96 -1.59 -10.94
CA ALA A 157 -40.84 -0.87 -10.01
C ALA A 157 -40.79 -1.46 -8.60
N TYR A 158 -40.96 -2.78 -8.47
CA TYR A 158 -40.97 -3.46 -7.16
C TYR A 158 -39.57 -3.46 -6.52
N ALA A 159 -38.50 -3.60 -7.32
CA ALA A 159 -37.12 -3.48 -6.83
C ALA A 159 -36.79 -2.06 -6.36
N LYS A 160 -37.13 -1.02 -7.14
CA LYS A 160 -36.90 0.40 -6.80
C LYS A 160 -37.70 0.86 -5.59
N ALA A 161 -38.90 0.30 -5.39
CA ALA A 161 -39.75 0.56 -4.22
C ALA A 161 -39.31 -0.17 -2.95
N ALA A 162 -38.29 -1.04 -3.02
CA ALA A 162 -37.87 -1.94 -1.93
C ALA A 162 -39.00 -2.80 -1.35
N GLN A 163 -39.99 -3.18 -2.19
CA GLN A 163 -41.11 -4.03 -1.83
C GLN A 163 -41.21 -5.24 -2.79
N PRO A 164 -40.18 -6.10 -2.90
CA PRO A 164 -40.24 -7.28 -3.76
C PRO A 164 -41.31 -8.28 -3.25
N SER A 165 -41.99 -8.96 -4.17
CA SER A 165 -42.95 -10.03 -3.89
C SER A 165 -42.45 -11.32 -4.51
N ASP A 166 -42.31 -12.39 -3.71
CA ASP A 166 -41.79 -13.69 -4.19
C ASP A 166 -42.59 -14.21 -5.40
N ALA A 167 -43.89 -14.42 -5.23
CA ALA A 167 -44.77 -14.94 -6.27
C ALA A 167 -44.76 -14.10 -7.57
N LEU A 168 -44.59 -12.79 -7.46
CA LEU A 168 -44.47 -11.92 -8.64
C LEU A 168 -43.10 -12.04 -9.31
N PHE A 169 -42.00 -12.08 -8.54
CA PHE A 169 -40.66 -12.23 -9.10
C PHE A 169 -40.44 -13.61 -9.72
N ASP A 170 -41.01 -14.67 -9.17
CA ASP A 170 -40.95 -16.02 -9.74
C ASP A 170 -41.71 -16.08 -11.09
N ALA A 171 -42.91 -15.47 -11.15
CA ALA A 171 -43.67 -15.35 -12.39
C ALA A 171 -42.96 -14.46 -13.44
N LEU A 172 -42.35 -13.35 -13.01
CA LEU A 172 -41.54 -12.47 -13.86
C LEU A 172 -40.29 -13.18 -14.38
N ALA A 173 -39.61 -14.00 -13.57
CA ALA A 173 -38.40 -14.72 -13.98
C ALA A 173 -38.71 -15.67 -15.14
N ALA A 174 -39.74 -16.52 -14.99
CA ALA A 174 -40.15 -17.46 -16.02
C ALA A 174 -40.58 -16.74 -17.32
N ALA A 175 -41.36 -15.66 -17.22
CA ALA A 175 -41.83 -14.90 -18.38
C ALA A 175 -40.70 -14.11 -19.07
N ALA A 176 -39.81 -13.49 -18.31
CA ALA A 176 -38.68 -12.73 -18.84
C ALA A 176 -37.61 -13.64 -19.44
N ALA A 177 -37.36 -14.82 -18.86
CA ALA A 177 -36.47 -15.82 -19.45
C ALA A 177 -36.99 -16.29 -20.82
N ALA A 178 -38.29 -16.61 -20.92
CA ALA A 178 -38.92 -17.00 -22.18
C ALA A 178 -38.91 -15.88 -23.23
N ALA A 179 -39.14 -14.63 -22.82
CA ALA A 179 -39.14 -13.48 -23.73
C ALA A 179 -37.72 -13.06 -24.17
N ALA A 180 -36.70 -13.20 -23.31
CA ALA A 180 -35.30 -12.98 -23.65
C ALA A 180 -34.78 -14.08 -24.60
N ALA A 181 -35.13 -15.35 -24.34
CA ALA A 181 -34.80 -16.47 -25.23
C ALA A 181 -35.47 -16.38 -26.62
N ALA A 182 -36.58 -15.64 -26.73
CA ALA A 182 -37.25 -15.35 -28.00
C ALA A 182 -36.74 -14.07 -28.70
N GLU A 183 -35.57 -13.54 -28.29
CA GLU A 183 -34.93 -12.33 -28.83
C GLU A 183 -35.79 -11.04 -28.73
N ARG A 184 -36.77 -10.99 -27.81
CA ARG A 184 -37.71 -9.85 -27.68
C ARG A 184 -37.22 -8.73 -26.76
N PHE A 185 -35.99 -8.83 -26.26
CA PHE A 185 -35.39 -7.88 -25.34
C PHE A 185 -34.37 -7.00 -26.09
N HIS A 186 -34.53 -5.67 -26.06
CA HIS A 186 -33.47 -4.77 -26.48
C HIS A 186 -32.55 -4.44 -25.29
N ALA A 187 -31.43 -3.77 -25.57
CA ALA A 187 -30.40 -3.46 -24.56
C ALA A 187 -30.94 -2.78 -23.29
N GLN A 188 -31.97 -1.93 -23.41
CA GLN A 188 -32.60 -1.26 -22.27
C GLN A 188 -33.39 -2.23 -21.38
N GLU A 189 -34.19 -3.13 -21.96
CA GLU A 189 -34.93 -4.15 -21.21
C GLU A 189 -33.98 -5.12 -20.51
N VAL A 190 -32.88 -5.54 -21.16
CA VAL A 190 -31.89 -6.44 -20.54
C VAL A 190 -31.24 -5.77 -19.33
N ALA A 191 -30.73 -4.55 -19.49
CA ALA A 191 -30.12 -3.81 -18.39
C ALA A 191 -31.09 -3.58 -17.23
N SER A 192 -32.36 -3.24 -17.54
CA SER A 192 -33.38 -2.94 -16.53
C SER A 192 -33.84 -4.17 -15.76
N ALA A 193 -34.06 -5.30 -16.46
CA ALA A 193 -34.45 -6.57 -15.84
C ALA A 193 -33.31 -7.14 -14.99
N ALA A 194 -32.09 -7.21 -15.53
CA ALA A 194 -30.92 -7.67 -14.77
C ALA A 194 -30.71 -6.83 -13.49
N TRP A 195 -30.75 -5.49 -13.61
CA TRP A 195 -30.62 -4.59 -12.46
C TRP A 195 -31.72 -4.80 -11.43
N ALA A 196 -32.98 -4.99 -11.85
CA ALA A 196 -34.10 -5.20 -10.95
C ALA A 196 -33.99 -6.48 -10.14
N PHE A 197 -33.67 -7.61 -10.79
CA PHE A 197 -33.49 -8.90 -10.12
C PHE A 197 -32.28 -8.89 -9.17
N ALA A 198 -31.15 -8.34 -9.60
CA ALA A 198 -29.97 -8.19 -8.75
C ALA A 198 -30.24 -7.28 -7.53
N THR A 199 -30.97 -6.17 -7.72
CA THR A 199 -31.35 -5.24 -6.64
C THR A 199 -32.34 -5.87 -5.66
N ALA A 200 -33.25 -6.72 -6.15
CA ALA A 200 -34.17 -7.51 -5.32
C ALA A 200 -33.50 -8.72 -4.63
N GLY A 201 -32.18 -8.91 -4.80
CA GLY A 201 -31.44 -10.02 -4.21
C GLY A 201 -31.72 -11.40 -4.83
N ARG A 202 -32.27 -11.45 -6.06
CA ARG A 202 -32.65 -12.69 -6.74
C ARG A 202 -31.73 -12.98 -7.92
N ALA A 203 -31.03 -14.11 -7.85
CA ALA A 203 -30.13 -14.61 -8.89
C ALA A 203 -30.75 -15.85 -9.57
N ASP A 204 -31.88 -15.69 -10.25
CA ASP A 204 -32.54 -16.78 -10.97
C ASP A 204 -31.65 -17.24 -12.15
N ALA A 205 -31.09 -18.45 -12.05
CA ALA A 205 -30.10 -18.92 -13.02
C ALA A 205 -30.64 -19.05 -14.47
N PRO A 206 -31.86 -19.59 -14.72
CA PRO A 206 -32.45 -19.59 -16.05
C PRO A 206 -32.62 -18.18 -16.65
N LEU A 207 -33.14 -17.23 -15.87
CA LEU A 207 -33.29 -15.84 -16.31
C LEU A 207 -31.94 -15.19 -16.63
N PHE A 208 -30.95 -15.27 -15.75
CA PHE A 208 -29.66 -14.62 -15.98
C PHE A 208 -28.90 -15.26 -17.16
N ALA A 209 -29.07 -16.56 -17.41
CA ALA A 209 -28.55 -17.19 -18.62
C ALA A 209 -29.21 -16.64 -19.90
N ALA A 210 -30.54 -16.51 -19.91
CA ALA A 210 -31.27 -15.95 -21.05
C ALA A 210 -30.96 -14.45 -21.27
N LEU A 211 -30.82 -13.67 -20.19
CA LEU A 211 -30.42 -12.26 -20.25
C LEU A 211 -28.98 -12.09 -20.74
N ALA A 212 -28.06 -13.01 -20.39
CA ALA A 212 -26.69 -12.98 -20.91
C ALA A 212 -26.65 -13.22 -22.42
N ALA A 213 -27.35 -14.24 -22.91
CA ALA A 213 -27.46 -14.51 -24.34
C ALA A 213 -28.08 -13.33 -25.12
N ALA A 214 -29.18 -12.75 -24.59
CA ALA A 214 -29.80 -11.57 -25.18
C ALA A 214 -28.86 -10.35 -25.20
N ALA A 215 -28.16 -10.07 -24.09
CA ALA A 215 -27.16 -9.00 -24.02
C ALA A 215 -25.99 -9.18 -24.99
N GLU A 216 -25.55 -10.42 -25.23
CA GLU A 216 -24.52 -10.70 -26.23
C GLU A 216 -25.02 -10.41 -27.66
N GLY A 217 -26.28 -10.72 -27.96
CA GLY A 217 -26.94 -10.36 -29.22
C GLY A 217 -26.98 -8.85 -29.46
N VAL A 218 -27.54 -8.09 -28.51
CA VAL A 218 -27.75 -6.63 -28.62
C VAL A 218 -26.57 -5.79 -28.10
N ARG A 219 -25.38 -6.38 -27.97
CA ARG A 219 -24.20 -5.79 -27.29
C ARG A 219 -23.79 -4.40 -27.79
N PHE A 220 -24.04 -4.09 -29.06
CA PHE A 220 -23.68 -2.80 -29.66
C PHE A 220 -24.73 -1.70 -29.42
N ASP A 221 -25.96 -2.07 -29.06
CA ASP A 221 -27.08 -1.14 -28.84
C ASP A 221 -27.13 -0.57 -27.42
N PHE A 222 -26.28 -1.07 -26.51
CA PHE A 222 -26.20 -0.54 -25.14
C PHE A 222 -25.65 0.89 -25.11
N SER A 223 -26.33 1.75 -24.34
CA SER A 223 -25.77 3.00 -23.85
C SER A 223 -24.69 2.74 -22.79
N ALA A 224 -23.87 3.75 -22.46
CA ALA A 224 -22.89 3.68 -21.37
C ALA A 224 -23.51 3.16 -20.06
N GLN A 225 -24.61 3.80 -19.63
CA GLN A 225 -25.42 3.38 -18.49
C GLN A 225 -25.96 1.95 -18.62
N GLY A 226 -26.35 1.53 -19.82
CA GLY A 226 -26.81 0.17 -20.08
C GLY A 226 -25.71 -0.88 -19.85
N VAL A 227 -24.49 -0.61 -20.34
CA VAL A 227 -23.32 -1.46 -20.08
C VAL A 227 -23.00 -1.49 -18.58
N ALA A 228 -23.00 -0.32 -17.92
CA ALA A 228 -22.73 -0.18 -16.50
C ALA A 228 -23.72 -0.95 -15.62
N ASN A 229 -25.02 -0.77 -15.85
CA ASN A 229 -26.08 -1.46 -15.10
C ASN A 229 -26.05 -2.97 -15.33
N THR A 230 -25.81 -3.43 -16.57
CA THR A 230 -25.74 -4.87 -16.89
C THR A 230 -24.54 -5.53 -16.21
N ALA A 231 -23.34 -4.97 -16.35
CA ALA A 231 -22.14 -5.50 -15.69
C ALA A 231 -22.29 -5.51 -14.16
N TRP A 232 -22.81 -4.42 -13.59
CA TRP A 232 -23.10 -4.31 -12.15
C TRP A 232 -24.12 -5.36 -11.69
N ALA A 233 -25.20 -5.56 -12.43
CA ALA A 233 -26.24 -6.52 -12.07
C ALA A 233 -25.72 -7.96 -11.98
N PHE A 234 -24.99 -8.42 -12.99
CA PHE A 234 -24.39 -9.77 -12.98
C PHE A 234 -23.37 -9.94 -11.84
N ALA A 235 -22.52 -8.94 -11.61
CA ALA A 235 -21.54 -8.95 -10.52
C ALA A 235 -22.18 -8.92 -9.11
N THR A 236 -23.30 -8.19 -8.95
CA THR A 236 -24.07 -8.10 -7.70
C THR A 236 -24.86 -9.38 -7.43
N ALA A 237 -25.48 -9.97 -8.46
CA ALA A 237 -26.17 -11.26 -8.36
C ALA A 237 -25.21 -12.46 -8.15
N GLY A 238 -23.91 -12.26 -8.35
CA GLY A 238 -22.90 -13.32 -8.20
C GLY A 238 -22.92 -14.35 -9.34
N VAL A 239 -23.54 -14.01 -10.48
CA VAL A 239 -23.66 -14.92 -11.63
C VAL A 239 -22.42 -14.80 -12.51
N ASP A 240 -21.72 -15.92 -12.72
CA ASP A 240 -20.54 -15.95 -13.59
C ASP A 240 -20.94 -16.11 -15.07
N ALA A 241 -20.78 -15.04 -15.86
CA ALA A 241 -21.11 -14.99 -17.28
C ALA A 241 -19.88 -14.59 -18.14
N PRO A 242 -18.83 -15.43 -18.23
CA PRO A 242 -17.58 -15.06 -18.90
C PRO A 242 -17.69 -14.62 -20.38
N PRO A 243 -18.59 -15.15 -21.23
CA PRO A 243 -18.79 -14.64 -22.58
C PRO A 243 -19.34 -13.20 -22.58
N LEU A 244 -20.44 -12.94 -21.85
CA LEU A 244 -21.00 -11.61 -21.62
C LEU A 244 -19.96 -10.59 -21.10
N PHE A 245 -19.20 -10.92 -20.06
CA PHE A 245 -18.17 -10.02 -19.53
C PHE A 245 -17.08 -9.70 -20.57
N ARG A 246 -16.74 -10.62 -21.49
CA ARG A 246 -15.82 -10.30 -22.60
C ARG A 246 -16.47 -9.39 -23.65
N ALA A 247 -17.74 -9.63 -23.99
CA ALA A 247 -18.47 -8.80 -24.93
C ALA A 247 -18.65 -7.36 -24.42
N LEU A 248 -19.10 -7.21 -23.17
CA LEU A 248 -19.25 -5.90 -22.53
C LEU A 248 -17.91 -5.18 -22.34
N ALA A 249 -16.80 -5.89 -22.11
CA ALA A 249 -15.48 -5.26 -21.95
C ALA A 249 -15.03 -4.56 -23.24
N ALA A 250 -15.19 -5.22 -24.39
CA ALA A 250 -14.84 -4.64 -25.68
C ALA A 250 -15.67 -3.39 -25.98
N VAL A 251 -16.98 -3.43 -25.73
CA VAL A 251 -17.88 -2.28 -25.94
C VAL A 251 -17.56 -1.14 -24.97
N ALA A 252 -17.35 -1.45 -23.69
CA ALA A 252 -17.00 -0.46 -22.67
C ALA A 252 -15.63 0.20 -22.91
N ALA A 253 -14.62 -0.56 -23.35
CA ALA A 253 -13.31 -0.02 -23.67
C ALA A 253 -13.35 0.91 -24.90
N ALA A 254 -14.13 0.54 -25.93
CA ALA A 254 -14.32 1.36 -27.13
C ALA A 254 -15.13 2.64 -26.86
N ARG A 255 -16.09 2.60 -25.93
CA ARG A 255 -16.99 3.72 -25.58
C ARG A 255 -16.66 4.39 -24.25
N ALA A 256 -15.46 4.19 -23.71
CA ALA A 256 -15.09 4.71 -22.38
C ALA A 256 -15.20 6.24 -22.27
N ASP A 257 -15.09 6.96 -23.39
CA ASP A 257 -15.23 8.42 -23.42
C ASP A 257 -16.69 8.91 -23.40
N ASP A 258 -17.69 8.03 -23.57
CA ASP A 258 -19.11 8.31 -23.35
C ASP A 258 -19.49 8.22 -21.86
N PHE A 259 -18.73 7.48 -21.05
CA PHE A 259 -19.10 7.10 -19.69
C PHE A 259 -19.02 8.31 -18.73
N ASP A 260 -20.00 8.47 -17.85
CA ASP A 260 -19.88 9.44 -16.75
C ASP A 260 -19.07 8.89 -15.55
N ALA A 261 -18.99 9.64 -14.46
CA ALA A 261 -18.28 9.22 -13.26
C ALA A 261 -18.91 8.00 -12.55
N GLN A 262 -20.24 7.87 -12.61
CA GLN A 262 -20.97 6.74 -12.05
C GLN A 262 -20.79 5.49 -12.91
N ASP A 263 -20.87 5.61 -14.25
CA ASP A 263 -20.61 4.52 -15.20
C ASP A 263 -19.22 3.94 -15.00
N VAL A 264 -18.19 4.80 -14.89
CA VAL A 264 -16.80 4.38 -14.65
C VAL A 264 -16.67 3.64 -13.33
N ALA A 265 -17.28 4.14 -12.24
CA ALA A 265 -17.25 3.46 -10.94
C ALA A 265 -17.95 2.09 -11.00
N HIS A 266 -19.14 2.02 -11.61
CA HIS A 266 -19.94 0.80 -11.71
C HIS A 266 -19.25 -0.28 -12.55
N VAL A 267 -18.73 0.05 -13.73
CA VAL A 267 -18.04 -0.93 -14.59
C VAL A 267 -16.74 -1.39 -13.95
N ALA A 268 -15.90 -0.47 -13.45
CA ALA A 268 -14.66 -0.88 -12.78
C ALA A 268 -14.96 -1.80 -11.58
N TRP A 269 -15.95 -1.43 -10.75
CA TRP A 269 -16.36 -2.22 -9.59
C TRP A 269 -16.90 -3.60 -9.98
N ALA A 270 -17.76 -3.68 -10.99
CA ALA A 270 -18.37 -4.93 -11.44
C ALA A 270 -17.31 -5.96 -11.86
N TYR A 271 -16.36 -5.55 -12.70
CA TYR A 271 -15.30 -6.45 -13.18
C TYR A 271 -14.32 -6.83 -12.06
N ALA A 272 -13.99 -5.89 -11.16
CA ALA A 272 -13.16 -6.15 -9.99
C ALA A 272 -13.85 -7.09 -8.96
N LYS A 273 -15.17 -6.98 -8.80
CA LYS A 273 -16.01 -7.82 -7.93
C LYS A 273 -16.16 -9.23 -8.50
N ALA A 274 -16.40 -9.36 -9.80
CA ALA A 274 -16.48 -10.63 -10.52
C ALA A 274 -15.10 -11.33 -10.70
N GLY A 275 -13.99 -10.67 -10.36
CA GLY A 275 -12.64 -11.20 -10.57
C GLY A 275 -12.22 -11.29 -12.05
N ARG A 276 -12.95 -10.58 -12.94
CA ARG A 276 -12.75 -10.58 -14.39
C ARG A 276 -11.95 -9.34 -14.80
N VAL A 277 -10.67 -9.26 -14.43
CA VAL A 277 -9.84 -8.07 -14.77
C VAL A 277 -9.45 -8.09 -16.24
N ASP A 278 -9.99 -7.15 -17.03
CA ASP A 278 -9.61 -6.91 -18.41
C ASP A 278 -8.69 -5.68 -18.52
N ALA A 279 -7.43 -5.88 -18.94
CA ALA A 279 -6.44 -4.80 -18.93
C ALA A 279 -6.74 -3.64 -19.90
N PRO A 280 -7.20 -3.87 -21.16
CA PRO A 280 -7.66 -2.79 -22.04
C PRO A 280 -8.80 -1.95 -21.44
N LEU A 281 -9.82 -2.60 -20.87
CA LEU A 281 -10.94 -1.93 -20.21
C LEU A 281 -10.45 -1.08 -19.03
N PHE A 282 -9.67 -1.65 -18.11
CA PHE A 282 -9.18 -0.93 -16.93
C PHE A 282 -8.28 0.25 -17.30
N ALA A 283 -7.50 0.16 -18.38
CA ALA A 283 -6.72 1.29 -18.89
C ALA A 283 -7.61 2.41 -19.46
N ALA A 284 -8.64 2.06 -20.23
CA ALA A 284 -9.61 3.02 -20.77
C ALA A 284 -10.41 3.71 -19.65
N LEU A 285 -10.91 2.93 -18.67
CA LEU A 285 -11.60 3.44 -17.49
C LEU A 285 -10.69 4.31 -16.60
N ALA A 286 -9.41 3.97 -16.44
CA ALA A 286 -8.45 4.80 -15.69
C ALA A 286 -8.23 6.16 -16.36
N ARG A 287 -8.08 6.19 -17.69
CA ARG A 287 -8.02 7.44 -18.47
C ARG A 287 -9.29 8.27 -18.26
N ARG A 288 -10.47 7.64 -18.38
CA ARG A 288 -11.75 8.33 -18.20
C ARG A 288 -11.94 8.85 -16.78
N ALA A 289 -11.64 8.04 -15.77
CA ALA A 289 -11.74 8.38 -14.35
C ALA A 289 -10.97 9.67 -14.03
N ARG A 290 -9.78 9.86 -14.62
CA ARG A 290 -9.00 11.09 -14.48
C ARG A 290 -9.66 12.31 -15.14
N ALA A 291 -10.31 12.13 -16.29
CA ALA A 291 -11.03 13.19 -16.98
C ALA A 291 -12.32 13.62 -16.25
N VAL A 292 -13.03 12.67 -15.63
CA VAL A 292 -14.29 12.94 -14.91
C VAL A 292 -14.14 13.02 -13.39
N ALA A 293 -12.91 13.00 -12.85
CA ALA A 293 -12.60 12.97 -11.42
C ALA A 293 -13.42 13.97 -10.55
N PRO A 294 -13.61 15.25 -10.95
CA PRO A 294 -14.39 16.19 -10.15
C PRO A 294 -15.88 15.85 -10.01
N HIS A 295 -16.41 15.03 -10.92
CA HIS A 295 -17.84 14.70 -11.02
C HIS A 295 -18.26 13.42 -10.26
N PHE A 296 -17.31 12.66 -9.69
CA PHE A 296 -17.66 11.52 -8.83
C PHE A 296 -18.34 12.02 -7.54
N SER A 297 -19.32 11.24 -7.06
CA SER A 297 -19.80 11.31 -5.68
C SER A 297 -18.76 10.74 -4.70
N ALA A 298 -18.90 11.03 -3.40
CA ALA A 298 -18.02 10.51 -2.36
C ALA A 298 -17.93 8.96 -2.38
N GLN A 299 -19.08 8.29 -2.44
CA GLN A 299 -19.18 6.83 -2.60
C GLN A 299 -18.60 6.36 -3.96
N GLY A 300 -18.85 7.11 -5.04
CA GLY A 300 -18.31 6.81 -6.37
C GLY A 300 -16.78 6.82 -6.40
N LEU A 301 -16.15 7.78 -5.73
CA LEU A 301 -14.69 7.82 -5.56
C LEU A 301 -14.17 6.60 -4.79
N ALA A 302 -14.79 6.27 -3.65
CA ALA A 302 -14.37 5.13 -2.84
C ALA A 302 -14.48 3.80 -3.62
N ASN A 303 -15.60 3.60 -4.33
CA ASN A 303 -15.83 2.45 -5.20
C ASN A 303 -14.80 2.38 -6.35
N ALA A 304 -14.51 3.49 -7.02
CA ALA A 304 -13.52 3.54 -8.10
C ALA A 304 -12.10 3.22 -7.59
N VAL A 305 -11.67 3.86 -6.50
CA VAL A 305 -10.36 3.63 -5.86
C VAL A 305 -10.18 2.17 -5.46
N TRP A 306 -11.21 1.55 -4.87
CA TRP A 306 -11.23 0.13 -4.54
C TRP A 306 -11.18 -0.76 -5.78
N ALA A 307 -11.99 -0.45 -6.80
CA ALA A 307 -12.11 -1.23 -8.02
C ALA A 307 -10.79 -1.28 -8.79
N PHE A 308 -10.16 -0.13 -9.03
CA PHE A 308 -8.84 -0.06 -9.68
C PHE A 308 -7.78 -0.83 -8.87
N ALA A 309 -7.80 -0.73 -7.53
CA ALA A 309 -6.80 -1.38 -6.68
C ALA A 309 -6.99 -2.91 -6.61
N LYS A 310 -8.25 -3.36 -6.58
CA LYS A 310 -8.64 -4.79 -6.66
C LYS A 310 -8.35 -5.36 -8.04
N GLY A 311 -8.53 -4.56 -9.10
CA GLY A 311 -8.13 -4.85 -10.47
C GLY A 311 -6.62 -4.78 -10.74
N GLY A 312 -5.79 -4.47 -9.74
CA GLY A 312 -4.33 -4.48 -9.89
C GLY A 312 -3.76 -3.28 -10.67
N VAL A 313 -4.54 -2.23 -10.89
CA VAL A 313 -4.05 -0.98 -11.50
C VAL A 313 -3.19 -0.21 -10.49
N MET A 314 -1.97 0.13 -10.88
CA MET A 314 -0.97 0.84 -10.06
C MET A 314 -0.61 2.22 -10.64
N ASP A 315 -1.53 2.85 -11.40
CA ASP A 315 -1.29 4.17 -12.04
C ASP A 315 -1.21 5.29 -10.99
N ALA A 316 0.01 5.76 -10.70
CA ALA A 316 0.26 6.84 -9.75
C ALA A 316 -0.43 8.17 -10.12
N ALA A 317 -0.68 8.45 -11.40
CA ALA A 317 -1.39 9.65 -11.85
C ALA A 317 -2.91 9.51 -11.70
N LEU A 318 -3.46 8.30 -11.84
CA LEU A 318 -4.84 7.98 -11.44
C LEU A 318 -5.03 8.18 -9.93
N TYR A 319 -4.17 7.55 -9.12
CA TYR A 319 -4.29 7.63 -7.66
C TYR A 319 -4.02 9.04 -7.12
N GLY A 320 -3.08 9.79 -7.69
CA GLY A 320 -2.90 11.21 -7.33
C GLY A 320 -4.11 12.08 -7.68
N CYS A 321 -4.78 11.80 -8.81
CA CYS A 321 -5.97 12.52 -9.24
C CYS A 321 -7.19 12.20 -8.35
N LEU A 322 -7.52 10.91 -8.19
CA LEU A 322 -8.63 10.48 -7.34
C LEU A 322 -8.36 10.80 -5.86
N GLY A 323 -7.11 10.70 -5.40
CA GLY A 323 -6.70 11.03 -4.03
C GLY A 323 -6.90 12.50 -3.69
N GLY A 324 -6.63 13.41 -4.64
CA GLY A 324 -6.95 14.83 -4.50
C GLY A 324 -8.44 15.08 -4.27
N GLU A 325 -9.31 14.43 -5.03
CA GLU A 325 -10.77 14.57 -4.88
C GLU A 325 -11.31 13.88 -3.62
N VAL A 326 -10.81 12.69 -3.25
CA VAL A 326 -11.16 12.03 -1.97
C VAL A 326 -10.75 12.90 -0.78
N ALA A 327 -9.57 13.51 -0.82
CA ALA A 327 -9.12 14.44 0.23
C ALA A 327 -9.96 15.72 0.28
N ARG A 328 -10.37 16.26 -0.89
CA ARG A 328 -11.22 17.46 -0.99
C ARG A 328 -12.64 17.22 -0.43
N ARG A 329 -13.20 16.02 -0.67
CA ARG A 329 -14.55 15.60 -0.27
C ARG A 329 -14.56 14.77 1.02
N ALA A 330 -13.48 14.77 1.80
CA ALA A 330 -13.33 13.81 2.90
C ALA A 330 -14.47 13.84 3.93
N GLU A 331 -15.08 15.00 4.18
CA GLU A 331 -16.22 15.16 5.10
C GLU A 331 -17.53 14.52 4.57
N GLU A 332 -17.67 14.39 3.24
CA GLU A 332 -18.80 13.74 2.54
C GLU A 332 -18.75 12.20 2.67
N LEU A 333 -17.57 11.62 2.97
CA LEU A 333 -17.37 10.18 3.08
C LEU A 333 -18.03 9.62 4.36
N ASN A 334 -18.75 8.50 4.21
CA ASN A 334 -19.19 7.70 5.35
C ASN A 334 -18.05 6.79 5.87
N ALA A 335 -18.29 6.04 6.95
CA ALA A 335 -17.29 5.14 7.54
C ALA A 335 -16.74 4.09 6.57
N GLN A 336 -17.63 3.45 5.81
CA GLN A 336 -17.27 2.46 4.80
C GLN A 336 -16.46 3.10 3.66
N ASP A 337 -16.83 4.29 3.19
CA ASP A 337 -16.12 5.01 2.13
C ASP A 337 -14.68 5.35 2.56
N VAL A 338 -14.49 5.79 3.80
CA VAL A 338 -13.16 6.09 4.37
C VAL A 338 -12.30 4.83 4.43
N ALA A 339 -12.83 3.73 4.98
CA ALA A 339 -12.11 2.46 5.09
C ALA A 339 -11.79 1.85 3.71
N THR A 340 -12.75 1.91 2.78
CA THR A 340 -12.64 1.43 1.41
C THR A 340 -11.59 2.22 0.62
N SER A 341 -11.60 3.55 0.76
CA SER A 341 -10.59 4.43 0.17
C SER A 341 -9.20 4.11 0.73
N ALA A 342 -9.03 4.12 2.06
CA ALA A 342 -7.76 3.82 2.70
C ALA A 342 -7.21 2.45 2.28
N TRP A 343 -8.06 1.42 2.25
CA TRP A 343 -7.70 0.09 1.77
C TRP A 343 -7.26 0.10 0.30
N GLY A 344 -7.96 0.81 -0.58
CA GLY A 344 -7.64 0.88 -2.00
C GLY A 344 -6.28 1.52 -2.27
N PHE A 345 -5.99 2.68 -1.67
CA PHE A 345 -4.66 3.30 -1.73
C PHE A 345 -3.56 2.40 -1.15
N ALA A 346 -3.84 1.73 -0.03
CA ALA A 346 -2.90 0.78 0.57
C ALA A 346 -2.70 -0.49 -0.27
N LYS A 347 -3.73 -0.97 -0.99
CA LYS A 347 -3.64 -2.10 -1.92
C LYS A 347 -2.84 -1.70 -3.17
N ALA A 348 -3.04 -0.49 -3.68
CA ALA A 348 -2.28 0.11 -4.78
C ALA A 348 -0.86 0.60 -4.41
N CYS A 349 -0.46 0.45 -3.13
CA CYS A 349 0.83 0.90 -2.59
C CYS A 349 1.12 2.40 -2.80
N HIS A 350 0.09 3.22 -3.01
CA HIS A 350 0.21 4.65 -3.24
C HIS A 350 0.16 5.42 -1.90
N VAL A 351 1.23 6.16 -1.59
CA VAL A 351 1.37 6.91 -0.33
C VAL A 351 1.12 8.39 -0.56
N ASP A 352 -0.02 8.89 -0.09
CA ASP A 352 -0.33 10.33 -0.03
C ASP A 352 -0.54 10.76 1.44
N GLY A 353 0.36 11.60 1.95
CA GLY A 353 0.32 12.07 3.33
C GLY A 353 -0.79 13.07 3.63
N ALA A 354 -1.28 13.83 2.64
CA ALA A 354 -2.37 14.78 2.80
C ALA A 354 -3.73 14.05 2.81
N LEU A 355 -3.91 13.09 1.90
CA LEU A 355 -5.05 12.19 1.87
C LEU A 355 -5.19 11.40 3.18
N PHE A 356 -4.12 10.73 3.63
CA PHE A 356 -4.17 9.95 4.87
C PHE A 356 -4.23 10.83 6.13
N ALA A 357 -3.92 12.13 6.05
CA ALA A 357 -4.27 13.07 7.12
C ALA A 357 -5.78 13.38 7.14
N ALA A 358 -6.38 13.62 5.98
CA ALA A 358 -7.81 13.90 5.84
C ALA A 358 -8.68 12.71 6.25
N LEU A 359 -8.43 11.51 5.69
CA LEU A 359 -9.14 10.27 6.03
C LEU A 359 -9.03 9.96 7.53
N GLY A 360 -7.87 10.19 8.14
CA GLY A 360 -7.62 9.93 9.56
C GLY A 360 -8.36 10.90 10.48
N ALA A 361 -8.51 12.15 10.06
CA ALA A 361 -9.30 13.15 10.78
C ALA A 361 -10.80 12.84 10.75
N VAL A 362 -11.32 12.38 9.61
CA VAL A 362 -12.72 11.95 9.47
C VAL A 362 -12.99 10.67 10.26
N ALA A 363 -12.12 9.66 10.15
CA ALA A 363 -12.21 8.41 10.91
C ALA A 363 -12.22 8.64 12.43
N LEU A 364 -11.43 9.60 12.93
CA LEU A 364 -11.43 9.96 14.35
C LEU A 364 -12.73 10.62 14.82
N ARG A 365 -13.43 11.38 13.96
CA ARG A 365 -14.71 12.01 14.31
C ARG A 365 -15.90 11.06 14.18
N ARG A 366 -15.90 10.22 13.13
CA ARG A 366 -16.97 9.28 12.80
C ARG A 366 -16.77 7.87 13.39
N LEU A 367 -15.83 7.68 14.33
CA LEU A 367 -15.38 6.36 14.78
C LEU A 367 -16.52 5.42 15.26
N ALA A 368 -17.60 5.97 15.81
CA ALA A 368 -18.79 5.21 16.23
C ALA A 368 -19.50 4.53 15.03
N ASP A 369 -19.55 5.22 13.89
CA ASP A 369 -20.19 4.80 12.64
C ASP A 369 -19.47 3.62 11.97
N PHE A 370 -18.20 3.36 12.32
CA PHE A 370 -17.43 2.26 11.74
C PHE A 370 -17.83 0.92 12.36
N ASN A 371 -18.19 -0.04 11.51
CA ASN A 371 -18.28 -1.44 11.90
C ASN A 371 -16.86 -2.02 12.16
N ALA A 372 -16.79 -3.25 12.68
CA ALA A 372 -15.51 -3.89 13.00
C ALA A 372 -14.58 -4.05 11.78
N GLN A 373 -15.12 -4.39 10.60
CA GLN A 373 -14.32 -4.59 9.39
C GLN A 373 -13.74 -3.28 8.86
N ASP A 374 -14.49 -2.18 8.91
CA ASP A 374 -14.02 -0.86 8.48
C ASP A 374 -12.88 -0.33 9.38
N LEU A 375 -12.99 -0.55 10.69
CA LEU A 375 -11.91 -0.28 11.66
C LEU A 375 -10.63 -1.05 11.31
N VAL A 376 -10.75 -2.35 11.02
CA VAL A 376 -9.61 -3.21 10.65
C VAL A 376 -8.99 -2.79 9.32
N ASN A 377 -9.79 -2.55 8.28
CA ASN A 377 -9.31 -2.10 6.98
C ASN A 377 -8.58 -0.76 7.07
N THR A 378 -9.10 0.17 7.88
CA THR A 378 -8.46 1.45 8.15
C THR A 378 -7.11 1.26 8.86
N ALA A 379 -7.05 0.53 9.97
CA ALA A 379 -5.79 0.27 10.68
C ALA A 379 -4.75 -0.43 9.78
N TRP A 380 -5.17 -1.46 9.03
CA TRP A 380 -4.32 -2.19 8.10
C TRP A 380 -3.75 -1.29 7.00
N ALA A 381 -4.55 -0.38 6.45
CA ALA A 381 -4.10 0.54 5.40
C ALA A 381 -2.95 1.44 5.86
N TYR A 382 -3.09 2.06 7.04
CA TYR A 382 -2.04 2.91 7.63
C TYR A 382 -0.78 2.09 7.96
N ALA A 383 -0.95 0.91 8.58
CA ALA A 383 0.16 0.02 8.91
C ALA A 383 0.91 -0.48 7.66
N LYS A 384 0.19 -0.82 6.58
CA LYS A 384 0.77 -1.33 5.33
C LYS A 384 1.62 -0.28 4.61
N LEU A 385 1.13 0.95 4.53
CA LEU A 385 1.83 2.09 3.93
C LEU A 385 2.88 2.71 4.85
N GLY A 386 2.91 2.35 6.14
CA GLY A 386 3.84 2.92 7.12
C GLY A 386 3.47 4.32 7.59
N VAL A 387 2.21 4.75 7.41
CA VAL A 387 1.73 6.07 7.82
C VAL A 387 1.53 6.08 9.34
N ARG A 388 2.33 6.88 10.05
CA ARG A 388 2.22 7.06 11.50
C ARG A 388 0.96 7.82 11.88
N ALA A 389 0.06 7.15 12.61
CA ALA A 389 -1.18 7.73 13.11
C ALA A 389 -1.53 7.26 14.55
N PRO A 390 -0.68 7.54 15.56
CA PRO A 390 -0.85 7.01 16.92
C PRO A 390 -2.21 7.30 17.57
N ARG A 391 -2.81 8.47 17.28
CA ARG A 391 -4.16 8.80 17.76
C ARG A 391 -5.24 7.91 17.13
N LEU A 392 -5.11 7.60 15.84
CA LEU A 392 -6.03 6.72 15.12
C LEU A 392 -5.91 5.28 15.61
N PHE A 393 -4.70 4.75 15.78
CA PHE A 393 -4.49 3.40 16.36
C PHE A 393 -4.98 3.32 17.81
N GLY A 394 -4.77 4.36 18.62
CA GLY A 394 -5.35 4.47 19.96
C GLY A 394 -6.88 4.38 19.95
N ALA A 395 -7.53 5.17 19.10
CA ALA A 395 -8.98 5.22 18.96
C ALA A 395 -9.57 3.91 18.40
N VAL A 396 -9.03 3.39 17.29
CA VAL A 396 -9.45 2.12 16.69
C VAL A 396 -9.27 0.96 17.68
N GLY A 397 -8.16 0.92 18.42
CA GLY A 397 -7.90 -0.11 19.42
C GLY A 397 -8.87 -0.07 20.61
N ALA A 398 -9.41 1.09 20.95
CA ALA A 398 -10.46 1.23 21.96
C ALA A 398 -11.86 0.88 21.40
N ALA A 399 -12.12 1.16 20.12
CA ALA A 399 -13.38 0.83 19.45
C ALA A 399 -13.54 -0.67 19.13
N LEU A 400 -12.43 -1.42 19.03
CA LEU A 400 -12.42 -2.87 18.83
C LEU A 400 -12.66 -3.63 20.16
N SER A 401 -13.88 -3.49 20.69
CA SER A 401 -14.32 -4.22 21.89
C SER A 401 -14.39 -5.74 21.65
N PRO A 402 -14.38 -6.59 22.71
CA PRO A 402 -14.49 -8.05 22.54
C PRO A 402 -15.70 -8.51 21.73
N ARG A 403 -16.84 -7.80 21.80
CA ARG A 403 -18.03 -8.07 20.97
C ARG A 403 -17.75 -7.83 19.48
N ARG A 404 -17.22 -6.65 19.14
CA ARG A 404 -16.82 -6.30 17.76
C ARG A 404 -15.71 -7.19 17.21
N LEU A 405 -14.86 -7.75 18.06
CA LEU A 405 -13.86 -8.75 17.63
C LEU A 405 -14.47 -10.12 17.34
N ALA A 406 -15.48 -10.57 18.08
CA ALA A 406 -16.18 -11.83 17.80
C ALA A 406 -16.90 -11.82 16.45
N GLU A 407 -17.42 -10.65 16.03
CA GLU A 407 -18.03 -10.42 14.72
C GLU A 407 -17.04 -10.60 13.54
N LEU A 408 -15.72 -10.47 13.78
CA LEU A 408 -14.71 -10.55 12.72
C LEU A 408 -14.42 -11.99 12.28
N ARG A 409 -14.53 -12.24 10.97
CA ARG A 409 -14.02 -13.46 10.31
C ARG A 409 -12.51 -13.62 10.55
N ALA A 410 -12.03 -14.86 10.61
CA ALA A 410 -10.65 -15.19 10.95
C ALA A 410 -9.56 -14.42 10.16
N PRO A 411 -9.67 -14.18 8.83
CA PRO A 411 -8.71 -13.35 8.10
C PRO A 411 -8.66 -11.87 8.56
N HIS A 412 -9.77 -11.33 9.06
CA HIS A 412 -9.78 -9.96 9.62
C HIS A 412 -9.10 -9.91 11.00
N LEU A 413 -9.18 -10.99 11.79
CA LEU A 413 -8.44 -11.13 13.05
C LEU A 413 -6.92 -11.18 12.82
N ALA A 414 -6.47 -11.89 11.79
CA ALA A 414 -5.06 -11.86 11.35
C ALA A 414 -4.64 -10.45 10.91
N ASN A 415 -5.44 -9.78 10.06
CA ASN A 415 -5.13 -8.44 9.57
C ASN A 415 -5.04 -7.37 10.67
N VAL A 416 -5.90 -7.42 11.69
CA VAL A 416 -5.85 -6.45 12.80
C VAL A 416 -4.70 -6.71 13.75
N ALA A 417 -4.42 -7.97 14.09
CA ALA A 417 -3.24 -8.32 14.88
C ALA A 417 -1.96 -7.86 14.16
N TRP A 418 -1.85 -8.12 12.85
CA TRP A 418 -0.74 -7.66 12.02
C TRP A 418 -0.63 -6.13 11.97
N ALA A 419 -1.75 -5.42 11.78
CA ALA A 419 -1.77 -3.96 11.72
C ALA A 419 -1.29 -3.33 13.03
N PHE A 420 -1.75 -3.82 14.17
CA PHE A 420 -1.34 -3.32 15.49
C PHE A 420 0.09 -3.75 15.87
N ALA A 421 0.52 -4.97 15.54
CA ALA A 421 1.91 -5.39 15.72
C ALA A 421 2.87 -4.53 14.89
N LYS A 422 2.50 -4.22 13.65
CA LYS A 422 3.29 -3.36 12.74
C LYS A 422 3.26 -1.90 13.17
N ALA A 423 2.12 -1.37 13.63
CA ALA A 423 2.02 -0.01 14.16
C ALA A 423 2.75 0.16 15.50
N ALA A 424 2.76 -0.86 16.37
CA ALA A 424 3.59 -0.87 17.57
C ALA A 424 5.09 -0.76 17.24
N ALA A 425 5.55 -1.36 16.13
CA ALA A 425 6.91 -1.17 15.61
C ALA A 425 7.17 0.20 14.95
N LEU A 426 6.11 0.98 14.65
CA LEU A 426 6.20 2.37 14.17
C LEU A 426 6.15 3.39 15.32
N ASP A 427 5.35 3.16 16.36
CA ASP A 427 5.14 4.10 17.48
C ASP A 427 6.05 3.82 18.69
N GLY A 428 6.26 2.53 19.01
CA GLY A 428 7.44 2.10 19.74
C GLY A 428 8.66 2.27 18.84
N GLY A 429 9.78 2.74 19.40
CA GLY A 429 11.02 2.97 18.67
C GLY A 429 11.76 1.71 18.21
N GLY A 430 11.02 0.69 17.76
CA GLY A 430 11.52 -0.61 17.36
C GLY A 430 11.32 -1.71 18.39
N GLY A 431 10.63 -2.77 17.96
CA GLY A 431 10.48 -4.06 18.61
C GLY A 431 9.72 -4.95 17.63
N GLY A 432 10.15 -6.20 17.47
CA GLY A 432 9.61 -7.08 16.43
C GLY A 432 10.36 -6.96 15.10
N GLY A 433 11.41 -7.78 14.96
CA GLY A 433 12.29 -7.86 13.79
C GLY A 433 12.84 -9.27 13.65
N GLY A 434 11.96 -10.23 13.39
CA GLY A 434 12.33 -11.59 13.04
C GLY A 434 11.43 -12.08 11.92
N GLY A 435 12.03 -12.83 10.99
CA GLY A 435 11.50 -12.95 9.64
C GLY A 435 10.99 -14.33 9.31
N GLY A 436 9.82 -14.37 8.67
CA GLY A 436 9.69 -15.05 7.39
C GLY A 436 9.57 -14.07 6.23
N GLY A 437 9.58 -14.60 5.01
CA GLY A 437 8.96 -13.88 3.89
C GLY A 437 7.45 -13.75 4.14
N GLY A 438 6.71 -12.84 3.54
CA GLY A 438 7.08 -11.96 2.44
C GLY A 438 5.88 -11.04 2.14
N GLY A 439 5.21 -11.26 1.00
CA GLY A 439 3.80 -10.93 0.68
C GLY A 439 3.16 -9.54 0.93
N GLY A 440 3.51 -8.80 2.00
CA GLY A 440 2.71 -7.68 2.50
C GLY A 440 3.48 -6.53 3.14
N GLY A 441 3.61 -5.41 2.41
CA GLY A 441 3.76 -4.08 3.00
C GLY A 441 5.18 -3.56 3.24
N GLY A 442 5.24 -2.27 3.61
CA GLY A 442 6.47 -1.48 3.68
C GLY A 442 7.37 -1.75 4.88
N GLY A 443 8.55 -1.14 4.84
CA GLY A 443 9.55 -1.13 5.92
C GLY A 443 10.63 -0.06 5.63
N GLY A 444 10.51 1.10 6.27
CA GLY A 444 11.50 2.18 6.22
C GLY A 444 12.57 2.07 7.33
N GLY A 445 13.68 2.78 7.13
CA GLY A 445 14.63 3.19 8.19
C GLY A 445 15.42 2.12 8.98
N GLY A 446 16.74 2.07 8.77
CA GLY A 446 17.68 1.60 9.81
C GLY A 446 18.90 0.79 9.34
N GLY A 447 20.06 1.46 9.25
CA GLY A 447 21.40 0.85 9.37
C GLY A 447 21.70 -0.39 8.52
N GLY A 448 22.18 -0.19 7.30
CA GLY A 448 22.63 -1.24 6.38
C GLY A 448 23.73 -0.73 5.45
N GLY A 449 24.85 -0.25 6.02
CA GLY A 449 26.02 0.09 5.23
C GLY A 449 26.58 -1.16 4.54
N GLY A 450 26.84 -1.05 3.25
CA GLY A 450 27.59 -2.03 2.44
C GLY A 450 27.69 -1.51 1.02
N GLY A 451 28.91 -1.18 0.60
CA GLY A 451 29.17 -0.37 -0.59
C GLY A 451 29.10 -1.13 -1.91
N GLY A 452 27.91 -1.45 -2.39
CA GLY A 452 27.72 -2.04 -3.72
C GLY A 452 27.80 -0.99 -4.84
N GLY A 453 28.94 -0.86 -5.51
CA GLY A 453 29.07 -0.03 -6.72
C GLY A 453 28.13 -0.46 -7.85
N GLY A 454 27.61 0.50 -8.61
CA GLY A 454 26.77 0.29 -9.80
C GLY A 454 27.53 0.66 -11.08
N GLY A 455 27.63 -0.27 -12.04
CA GLY A 455 28.35 -0.11 -13.30
C GLY A 455 27.43 0.15 -14.50
N SER A 456 27.94 0.80 -15.56
CA SER A 456 27.12 1.49 -16.56
C SER A 456 27.71 1.51 -18.00
N GLY A 457 26.92 1.30 -19.07
CA GLY A 457 27.33 1.43 -20.49
C GLY A 457 26.20 1.57 -21.56
N GLY A 458 26.38 2.39 -22.62
CA GLY A 458 25.34 2.86 -23.62
C GLY A 458 25.08 2.00 -24.90
N GLY A 459 24.11 2.28 -25.82
CA GLY A 459 23.45 3.59 -26.11
C GLY A 459 22.05 3.75 -26.80
N GLY A 460 21.33 2.80 -27.44
CA GLY A 460 20.01 3.08 -28.12
C GLY A 460 19.23 1.82 -28.60
N GLY A 461 18.06 1.81 -29.29
CA GLY A 461 17.01 2.84 -29.60
C GLY A 461 16.31 2.66 -30.99
N GLY A 462 14.97 2.83 -31.15
CA GLY A 462 14.28 3.06 -32.45
C GLY A 462 13.13 2.11 -32.91
N GLY A 463 11.87 2.54 -32.72
CA GLY A 463 10.56 1.93 -33.05
C GLY A 463 10.19 1.37 -34.47
N GLY A 464 9.01 0.73 -34.57
CA GLY A 464 8.31 0.49 -35.86
C GLY A 464 7.29 -0.67 -36.03
N GLY A 465 6.10 -0.61 -35.41
CA GLY A 465 4.80 -1.03 -36.00
C GLY A 465 4.42 -2.50 -36.32
N GLY A 466 3.26 -2.96 -35.79
CA GLY A 466 2.31 -3.80 -36.56
C GLY A 466 1.87 -5.17 -35.98
N GLY A 467 0.60 -5.26 -35.53
CA GLY A 467 -0.30 -6.38 -35.88
C GLY A 467 -0.42 -7.63 -34.99
N GLY A 468 -1.48 -7.69 -34.16
CA GLY A 468 -2.45 -8.81 -34.19
C GLY A 468 -2.27 -10.08 -33.32
N GLY A 469 -3.25 -10.32 -32.42
CA GLY A 469 -3.91 -11.65 -32.34
C GLY A 469 -3.68 -12.59 -31.13
N GLY A 470 -4.62 -12.59 -30.18
CA GLY A 470 -5.31 -13.85 -29.78
C GLY A 470 -4.85 -14.70 -28.56
N GLY A 471 -5.58 -14.59 -27.43
CA GLY A 471 -6.37 -15.75 -26.93
C GLY A 471 -5.94 -16.59 -25.70
N GLY A 472 -6.45 -16.21 -24.51
CA GLY A 472 -6.89 -17.11 -23.41
C GLY A 472 -5.84 -17.86 -22.54
N GLY A 473 -6.07 -18.16 -21.25
CA GLY A 473 -7.17 -17.82 -20.32
C GLY A 473 -7.34 -18.88 -19.20
N GLY A 474 -7.43 -18.50 -17.91
CA GLY A 474 -7.67 -19.42 -16.78
C GLY A 474 -7.55 -18.73 -15.40
N SER A 475 -8.40 -19.10 -14.43
CA SER A 475 -8.69 -18.25 -13.23
C SER A 475 -8.98 -19.03 -11.93
N GLY A 476 -8.78 -18.37 -10.77
CA GLY A 476 -9.27 -18.81 -9.46
C GLY A 476 -9.32 -17.62 -8.47
N GLY A 477 -10.32 -17.54 -7.59
CA GLY A 477 -10.58 -16.33 -6.79
C GLY A 477 -11.29 -16.55 -5.45
N GLY A 478 -11.64 -15.43 -4.79
CA GLY A 478 -12.38 -15.42 -3.52
C GLY A 478 -12.73 -14.00 -3.08
N GLY A 479 -13.98 -13.75 -2.69
CA GLY A 479 -14.45 -12.42 -2.28
C GLY A 479 -15.83 -12.43 -1.62
N GLY A 480 -15.90 -11.96 -0.37
CA GLY A 480 -17.16 -11.84 0.38
C GLY A 480 -18.01 -10.64 -0.05
N SER A 481 -19.32 -10.76 0.15
CA SER A 481 -20.32 -9.69 0.10
C SER A 481 -20.65 -9.19 1.52
N GLY A 482 -21.20 -7.99 1.59
CA GLY A 482 -21.80 -7.43 2.81
C GLY A 482 -22.91 -6.46 2.40
N GLY A 483 -24.15 -6.77 2.79
CA GLY A 483 -25.32 -5.90 2.67
C GLY A 483 -25.91 -5.70 4.07
N GLY A 484 -26.43 -4.51 4.34
CA GLY A 484 -26.96 -4.15 5.66
C GLY A 484 -28.49 -4.26 5.76
N GLY A 485 -28.97 -4.46 6.98
CA GLY A 485 -30.38 -4.39 7.37
C GLY A 485 -30.48 -4.49 8.89
N GLY A 486 -31.19 -3.56 9.54
CA GLY A 486 -31.27 -3.46 11.00
C GLY A 486 -32.66 -3.80 11.55
N GLY A 487 -32.71 -4.11 12.85
CA GLY A 487 -33.93 -4.33 13.63
C GLY A 487 -33.57 -4.79 15.04
N GLY A 488 -34.12 -4.13 16.07
CA GLY A 488 -33.82 -4.41 17.48
C GLY A 488 -35.00 -5.03 18.23
N GLY A 489 -34.76 -5.50 19.46
CA GLY A 489 -35.80 -5.98 20.37
C GLY A 489 -35.21 -6.66 21.62
N GLY A 490 -35.49 -6.12 22.80
CA GLY A 490 -34.90 -6.55 24.07
C GLY A 490 -35.46 -7.85 24.68
N GLY A 491 -34.93 -8.20 25.85
CA GLY A 491 -35.42 -9.31 26.70
C GLY A 491 -34.39 -9.71 27.76
N GLY A 492 -34.71 -9.56 29.04
CA GLY A 492 -33.83 -9.93 30.16
C GLY A 492 -33.95 -11.41 30.55
N GLY A 493 -33.08 -11.89 31.45
CA GLY A 493 -33.14 -13.27 31.94
C GLY A 493 -31.97 -13.68 32.83
N SER A 494 -32.14 -13.48 34.14
CA SER A 494 -31.41 -14.05 35.29
C SER A 494 -30.82 -15.47 35.16
N GLY A 495 -29.76 -15.77 35.94
CA GLY A 495 -29.45 -17.15 36.34
C GLY A 495 -28.02 -17.39 36.81
N GLY A 496 -27.80 -17.41 38.13
CA GLY A 496 -26.45 -17.50 38.74
C GLY A 496 -25.87 -18.91 38.95
N GLY A 497 -24.75 -18.94 39.67
CA GLY A 497 -24.39 -20.07 40.53
C GLY A 497 -23.02 -20.72 40.31
N GLY A 498 -22.31 -20.97 41.41
CA GLY A 498 -21.38 -22.09 41.54
C GLY A 498 -19.93 -21.82 41.14
N GLY A 499 -19.06 -21.60 42.13
CA GLY A 499 -17.60 -21.63 41.95
C GLY A 499 -16.97 -22.91 42.47
N SER A 500 -15.67 -23.10 42.22
CA SER A 500 -14.75 -23.84 43.10
C SER A 500 -13.31 -23.43 42.78
N GLY A 501 -12.46 -23.40 43.80
CA GLY A 501 -11.07 -22.95 43.68
C GLY A 501 -10.08 -24.06 43.35
N GLY A 502 -8.87 -23.67 42.96
CA GLY A 502 -7.74 -24.56 42.74
C GLY A 502 -6.45 -23.74 42.59
N GLY A 503 -5.76 -23.50 43.70
CA GLY A 503 -4.48 -22.79 43.70
C GLY A 503 -3.32 -23.67 43.26
N GLY A 504 -2.34 -23.08 42.58
CA GLY A 504 -1.10 -23.75 42.17
C GLY A 504 -0.13 -22.76 41.55
N GLY A 505 0.78 -22.20 42.36
CA GLY A 505 1.76 -21.21 41.90
C GLY A 505 2.97 -21.85 41.21
N GLY A 506 3.65 -21.10 40.34
CA GLY A 506 4.82 -21.62 39.62
C GLY A 506 5.55 -20.69 38.66
N GLY A 507 6.23 -19.65 39.19
CA GLY A 507 7.54 -19.21 38.70
C GLY A 507 7.67 -18.43 37.36
N GLY A 508 8.38 -17.29 37.44
CA GLY A 508 8.95 -16.56 36.30
C GLY A 508 8.06 -15.46 35.72
N GLY A 509 8.56 -14.26 35.41
CA GLY A 509 9.92 -13.74 35.44
C GLY A 509 9.91 -12.42 34.64
N GLY A 510 10.63 -11.39 35.10
CA GLY A 510 10.41 -10.01 34.64
C GLY A 510 10.69 -9.75 33.15
N GLY A 511 9.91 -8.84 32.54
CA GLY A 511 10.04 -8.45 31.13
C GLY A 511 9.28 -7.16 30.80
N GLY A 512 9.54 -6.07 31.53
CA GLY A 512 8.79 -4.82 31.43
C GLY A 512 9.01 -4.07 30.10
N GLY A 513 8.12 -4.28 29.12
CA GLY A 513 8.15 -3.55 27.83
C GLY A 513 6.87 -3.54 26.99
N GLY A 514 5.90 -4.43 27.24
CA GLY A 514 4.69 -4.58 26.40
C GLY A 514 3.41 -3.99 27.00
N ALA A 515 3.15 -2.69 26.81
CA ALA A 515 1.95 -2.04 27.38
C ALA A 515 1.37 -0.89 26.54
N ARG A 516 1.33 -1.04 25.20
CA ARG A 516 0.36 -0.32 24.36
C ARG A 516 -0.44 -1.36 23.60
N HIS A 517 -1.76 -1.37 23.83
CA HIS A 517 -2.70 -2.37 23.30
C HIS A 517 -2.65 -3.79 23.90
N SER A 518 -2.06 -4.00 25.08
CA SER A 518 -2.07 -5.32 25.77
C SER A 518 -3.50 -5.86 25.98
N ALA A 519 -4.45 -5.01 26.39
CA ALA A 519 -5.86 -5.38 26.52
C ALA A 519 -6.52 -5.78 25.18
N LEU A 520 -6.11 -5.16 24.06
CA LEU A 520 -6.60 -5.51 22.73
C LEU A 520 -6.04 -6.87 22.30
N PHE A 521 -4.74 -7.13 22.48
CA PHE A 521 -4.14 -8.43 22.17
C PHE A 521 -4.75 -9.57 23.01
N ALA A 522 -5.05 -9.34 24.28
CA ALA A 522 -5.77 -10.31 25.11
C ALA A 522 -7.21 -10.57 24.63
N ALA A 523 -7.90 -9.55 24.10
CA ALA A 523 -9.24 -9.73 23.50
C ALA A 523 -9.17 -10.43 22.12
N LEU A 524 -8.17 -10.10 21.31
CA LEU A 524 -7.87 -10.75 20.04
C LEU A 524 -7.49 -12.22 20.22
N ALA A 525 -6.74 -12.57 21.28
CA ALA A 525 -6.38 -13.95 21.59
C ALA A 525 -7.62 -14.84 21.67
N ARG A 526 -8.56 -14.49 22.55
CA ARG A 526 -9.83 -15.22 22.73
C ARG A 526 -10.68 -15.29 21.46
N ALA A 527 -10.77 -14.18 20.71
CA ALA A 527 -11.53 -14.15 19.47
C ALA A 527 -10.91 -15.02 18.37
N ALA A 528 -9.57 -15.08 18.30
CA ALA A 528 -8.84 -15.88 17.33
C ALA A 528 -8.76 -17.36 17.72
N GLU A 529 -8.66 -17.67 19.01
CA GLU A 529 -8.72 -19.04 19.55
C GLU A 529 -10.06 -19.71 19.21
N ALA A 530 -11.17 -19.01 19.49
CA ALA A 530 -12.53 -19.49 19.20
C ALA A 530 -12.79 -19.73 17.69
N ARG A 531 -11.99 -19.12 16.80
CA ARG A 531 -12.10 -19.23 15.35
C ARG A 531 -10.87 -19.85 14.70
N ALA A 532 -9.98 -20.47 15.48
CA ALA A 532 -8.67 -20.89 14.99
C ALA A 532 -8.80 -21.89 13.83
N ALA A 533 -9.79 -22.81 13.89
CA ALA A 533 -10.06 -23.80 12.86
C ALA A 533 -10.60 -23.22 11.53
N GLU A 534 -10.94 -21.93 11.46
CA GLU A 534 -11.35 -21.24 10.23
C GLU A 534 -10.15 -20.60 9.48
N LEU A 535 -8.95 -20.61 10.05
CA LEU A 535 -7.78 -19.93 9.48
C LEU A 535 -7.17 -20.74 8.34
N GLY A 536 -7.11 -20.15 7.14
CA GLY A 536 -6.26 -20.68 6.08
C GLY A 536 -4.77 -20.59 6.46
N ALA A 537 -3.93 -21.35 5.77
CA ALA A 537 -2.49 -21.47 6.07
C ALA A 537 -1.78 -20.11 6.20
N HIS A 538 -2.06 -19.18 5.27
CA HIS A 538 -1.54 -17.81 5.28
C HIS A 538 -2.04 -16.95 6.45
N ASP A 539 -3.34 -17.02 6.76
CA ASP A 539 -3.93 -16.24 7.86
C ASP A 539 -3.41 -16.73 9.22
N LEU A 540 -3.25 -18.05 9.38
CA LEU A 540 -2.63 -18.67 10.55
C LEU A 540 -1.19 -18.16 10.75
N ALA A 541 -0.35 -18.25 9.71
CA ALA A 541 1.05 -17.83 9.78
C ALA A 541 1.17 -16.33 10.08
N THR A 542 0.31 -15.50 9.46
CA THR A 542 0.23 -14.05 9.68
C THR A 542 -0.19 -13.72 11.11
N LEU A 543 -1.19 -14.41 11.65
CA LEU A 543 -1.67 -14.25 13.03
C LEU A 543 -0.61 -14.65 14.05
N ALA A 544 -0.02 -15.84 13.91
CA ALA A 544 1.04 -16.33 14.80
C ALA A 544 2.24 -15.38 14.79
N TRP A 545 2.68 -14.94 13.60
CA TRP A 545 3.73 -13.93 13.46
C TRP A 545 3.37 -12.63 14.17
N ALA A 546 2.14 -12.12 14.01
CA ALA A 546 1.72 -10.85 14.59
C ALA A 546 1.79 -10.85 16.12
N PHE A 547 1.28 -11.90 16.78
CA PHE A 547 1.35 -12.04 18.24
C PHE A 547 2.80 -12.20 18.74
N ALA A 548 3.60 -13.05 18.08
CA ALA A 548 5.01 -13.26 18.43
C ALA A 548 5.89 -12.00 18.19
N ASN A 549 5.52 -11.17 17.21
CA ASN A 549 6.18 -9.92 16.86
C ASN A 549 5.80 -8.76 17.79
N ALA A 550 4.53 -8.72 18.24
CA ALA A 550 4.06 -7.79 19.27
C ALA A 550 4.56 -8.15 20.70
N ALA A 551 5.28 -9.26 20.86
CA ALA A 551 5.65 -9.85 22.16
C ALA A 551 4.43 -10.14 23.05
N ALA A 552 3.29 -10.45 22.43
CA ALA A 552 2.02 -10.75 23.08
C ALA A 552 1.69 -12.24 22.92
N ILE A 553 2.63 -13.12 23.27
CA ILE A 553 2.44 -14.58 23.15
C ILE A 553 1.42 -15.03 24.19
N ASP A 554 0.34 -15.65 23.71
CA ASP A 554 -0.75 -16.19 24.52
C ASP A 554 -0.74 -17.72 24.41
N ALA A 555 -0.56 -18.43 25.52
CA ALA A 555 -0.30 -19.87 25.49
C ALA A 555 -1.50 -20.70 24.97
N PRO A 556 -2.76 -20.45 25.38
CA PRO A 556 -3.93 -21.13 24.79
C PRO A 556 -4.02 -20.95 23.27
N LEU A 557 -3.89 -19.71 22.77
CA LEU A 557 -3.90 -19.43 21.34
C LEU A 557 -2.77 -20.17 20.62
N PHE A 558 -1.53 -20.10 21.11
CA PHE A 558 -0.39 -20.72 20.42
C PHE A 558 -0.46 -22.25 20.38
N ALA A 559 -0.95 -22.90 21.43
CA ALA A 559 -1.22 -24.33 21.41
C ALA A 559 -2.27 -24.71 20.35
N CYS A 560 -3.35 -23.93 20.25
CA CYS A 560 -4.41 -24.13 19.25
C CYS A 560 -3.90 -23.91 17.81
N LEU A 561 -3.15 -22.83 17.57
CA LEU A 561 -2.53 -22.54 16.28
C LEU A 561 -1.47 -23.58 15.90
N ALA A 562 -0.67 -24.09 16.85
CA ALA A 562 0.32 -25.14 16.60
C ALA A 562 -0.35 -26.45 16.16
N ALA A 563 -1.44 -26.85 16.84
CA ALA A 563 -2.24 -28.01 16.46
C ALA A 563 -2.87 -27.88 15.06
N HIS A 564 -3.26 -26.66 14.66
CA HIS A 564 -3.80 -26.42 13.32
C HIS A 564 -2.72 -26.33 12.23
N ALA A 565 -1.59 -25.68 12.52
CA ALA A 565 -0.44 -25.60 11.62
C ALA A 565 0.13 -26.98 11.26
N ALA A 566 0.08 -27.93 12.19
CA ALA A 566 0.46 -29.32 11.93
C ALA A 566 -0.45 -30.00 10.88
N ARG A 567 -1.73 -29.60 10.77
CA ARG A 567 -2.67 -30.08 9.73
C ARG A 567 -2.46 -29.38 8.39
N LEU A 568 -2.27 -28.06 8.41
CA LEU A 568 -2.04 -27.23 7.22
C LEU A 568 -0.57 -27.21 6.74
N ALA A 569 0.28 -28.10 7.27
CA ALA A 569 1.73 -28.06 7.06
C ALA A 569 2.15 -28.18 5.58
N ASP A 570 1.35 -28.86 4.76
CA ASP A 570 1.58 -29.03 3.32
C ASP A 570 0.92 -27.91 2.47
N GLU A 571 0.08 -27.04 3.07
CA GLU A 571 -0.58 -25.89 2.42
C GLU A 571 0.16 -24.55 2.67
N LEU A 572 1.03 -24.49 3.69
CA LEU A 572 1.85 -23.32 3.97
C LEU A 572 2.84 -23.08 2.84
N SER A 573 2.85 -21.87 2.28
CA SER A 573 3.91 -21.46 1.35
C SER A 573 5.26 -21.37 2.09
N GLU A 574 6.40 -21.36 1.37
CA GLU A 574 7.73 -21.15 1.99
C GLU A 574 7.79 -19.88 2.86
N GLU A 575 7.01 -18.85 2.50
CA GLU A 575 6.96 -17.60 3.27
C GLU A 575 6.14 -17.77 4.57
N ASP A 576 4.99 -18.44 4.48
CA ASP A 576 4.15 -18.77 5.64
C ASP A 576 4.84 -19.77 6.59
N LEU A 577 5.60 -20.73 6.04
CA LEU A 577 6.44 -21.66 6.78
C LEU A 577 7.49 -20.94 7.62
N ASP A 578 8.20 -19.96 7.05
CA ASP A 578 9.18 -19.17 7.82
C ASP A 578 8.50 -18.34 8.92
N ASN A 579 7.36 -17.70 8.63
CA ASN A 579 6.61 -16.90 9.61
C ASN A 579 6.11 -17.78 10.77
N ALA A 580 5.52 -18.93 10.45
CA ALA A 580 5.04 -19.91 11.40
C ALA A 580 6.18 -20.50 12.23
N GLU A 581 7.27 -21.00 11.61
CA GLU A 581 8.43 -21.54 12.33
C GLU A 581 9.03 -20.50 13.29
N TRP A 582 9.17 -19.24 12.85
CA TRP A 582 9.70 -18.17 13.68
C TRP A 582 8.78 -17.84 14.87
N ALA A 583 7.47 -17.76 14.64
CA ALA A 583 6.48 -17.48 15.67
C ALA A 583 6.42 -18.60 16.72
N PHE A 584 6.24 -19.85 16.28
CA PHE A 584 6.17 -21.02 17.15
C PHE A 584 7.48 -21.24 17.92
N ALA A 585 8.64 -20.99 17.31
CA ALA A 585 9.93 -21.06 18.02
C ALA A 585 10.07 -20.02 19.14
N ARG A 586 9.40 -18.86 19.04
CA ARG A 586 9.35 -17.84 20.11
C ARG A 586 8.36 -18.19 21.22
N ALA A 587 7.30 -18.93 20.90
CA ALA A 587 6.33 -19.45 21.85
C ALA A 587 6.75 -20.77 22.52
N ALA A 588 7.98 -21.24 22.30
CA ALA A 588 8.50 -22.54 22.76
C ALA A 588 7.72 -23.78 22.24
N GLU A 589 6.97 -23.63 21.16
CA GLU A 589 6.21 -24.70 20.49
C GLU A 589 7.11 -25.62 19.66
N HIS A 590 8.09 -26.24 20.32
CA HIS A 590 9.19 -26.97 19.68
C HIS A 590 8.73 -28.16 18.84
N ARG A 591 7.60 -28.80 19.19
CA ARG A 591 7.04 -29.96 18.46
C ARG A 591 6.59 -29.58 17.05
N VAL A 592 5.80 -28.51 16.90
CA VAL A 592 5.34 -28.07 15.56
C VAL A 592 6.51 -27.52 14.74
N VAL A 593 7.46 -26.80 15.36
CA VAL A 593 8.67 -26.33 14.66
C VAL A 593 9.49 -27.49 14.11
N ALA A 594 9.63 -28.59 14.85
CA ALA A 594 10.32 -29.79 14.37
C ALA A 594 9.59 -30.43 13.17
N LEU A 595 8.25 -30.51 13.23
CA LEU A 595 7.39 -31.04 12.16
C LEU A 595 7.46 -30.19 10.89
N LEU A 596 7.32 -28.86 10.99
CA LEU A 596 7.41 -27.94 9.85
C LEU A 596 8.80 -28.03 9.18
N ARG A 597 9.88 -28.08 9.97
CA ARG A 597 11.24 -28.31 9.45
C ARG A 597 11.43 -29.67 8.81
N GLN A 598 10.79 -30.72 9.34
CA GLN A 598 10.84 -32.06 8.75
C GLN A 598 10.09 -32.10 7.42
N ARG A 599 8.93 -31.41 7.32
CA ARG A 599 8.17 -31.25 6.07
C ARG A 599 8.94 -30.43 5.03
N ARG A 600 9.55 -29.30 5.42
CA ARG A 600 10.47 -28.52 4.58
C ARG A 600 11.63 -29.38 4.04
N ARG A 601 12.26 -30.20 4.91
CA ARG A 601 13.26 -31.18 4.47
C ARG A 601 12.68 -32.23 3.52
N ARG A 602 11.47 -32.74 3.76
CA ARG A 602 10.82 -33.75 2.90
C ARG A 602 10.44 -33.19 1.53
N LEU A 603 9.95 -31.95 1.46
CA LEU A 603 9.67 -31.24 0.20
C LEU A 603 10.97 -30.93 -0.56
N GLY A 604 12.01 -30.45 0.13
CA GLY A 604 13.33 -30.23 -0.45
C GLY A 604 14.02 -31.53 -0.92
N LEU A 605 13.89 -32.63 -0.17
CA LEU A 605 14.41 -33.95 -0.54
C LEU A 605 13.57 -34.61 -1.63
N ALA A 606 12.25 -34.40 -1.69
CA ALA A 606 11.41 -34.86 -2.80
C ALA A 606 11.73 -34.08 -4.10
N ALA A 607 12.02 -32.78 -4.00
CA ALA A 607 12.51 -31.98 -5.11
C ALA A 607 13.94 -32.37 -5.55
N ALA A 608 14.81 -32.78 -4.61
CA ALA A 608 16.16 -33.26 -4.92
C ALA A 608 16.16 -34.69 -5.49
N ALA A 609 15.36 -35.62 -4.95
CA ALA A 609 15.22 -36.99 -5.44
C ALA A 609 14.50 -37.05 -6.79
N ALA A 610 13.56 -36.13 -7.06
CA ALA A 610 13.01 -35.92 -8.39
C ALA A 610 14.00 -35.24 -9.37
N GLY A 611 15.21 -34.90 -8.91
CA GLY A 611 16.29 -34.30 -9.70
C GLY A 611 17.61 -35.08 -9.69
N GLY A 612 17.62 -36.32 -9.19
CA GLY A 612 18.83 -37.14 -9.16
C GLY A 612 18.61 -38.56 -8.65
N GLY A 613 18.74 -39.54 -9.54
CA GLY A 613 18.77 -40.97 -9.21
C GLY A 613 17.97 -41.84 -10.17
N GLY A 614 18.57 -42.24 -11.29
CA GLY A 614 18.10 -43.36 -12.10
C GLY A 614 18.94 -44.61 -11.82
N GLY A 615 18.32 -45.80 -11.74
CA GLY A 615 19.03 -47.09 -11.79
C GLY A 615 18.46 -48.22 -10.94
N GLY A 616 17.68 -49.12 -11.58
CA GLY A 616 17.58 -50.54 -11.20
C GLY A 616 16.41 -50.96 -10.29
N GLY A 617 15.46 -51.72 -10.84
CA GLY A 617 14.39 -52.40 -10.11
C GLY A 617 13.11 -52.52 -10.95
N GLU A 618 12.67 -53.74 -11.25
CA GLU A 618 11.61 -54.03 -12.24
C GLU A 618 10.17 -53.91 -11.70
N GLY A 619 9.23 -53.61 -12.59
CA GLY A 619 7.83 -54.06 -12.49
C GLY A 619 6.88 -53.28 -11.58
N GLY A 620 6.16 -52.31 -12.15
CA GLY A 620 4.99 -51.69 -11.49
C GLY A 620 4.55 -50.39 -12.17
N GLU A 621 3.33 -50.37 -12.72
CA GLU A 621 2.80 -49.26 -13.51
C GLU A 621 2.61 -47.98 -12.68
N ALA A 622 3.11 -46.85 -13.17
CA ALA A 622 2.89 -45.52 -12.57
C ALA A 622 2.75 -44.45 -13.66
N GLU A 623 1.72 -43.61 -13.55
CA GLU A 623 1.38 -42.59 -14.55
C GLU A 623 2.50 -41.55 -14.72
N GLY A 624 2.78 -41.19 -15.98
CA GLY A 624 4.02 -40.50 -16.36
C GLY A 624 4.15 -39.07 -15.85
N ARG A 625 5.24 -38.79 -15.12
CA ARG A 625 5.75 -37.42 -14.95
C ARG A 625 6.42 -36.96 -16.23
N VAL A 626 5.80 -36.01 -16.93
CA VAL A 626 6.39 -35.36 -18.11
C VAL A 626 7.57 -34.48 -17.69
N GLU A 627 8.77 -34.84 -18.13
CA GLU A 627 9.98 -34.05 -17.93
C GLU A 627 9.95 -32.73 -18.73
N ALA A 628 10.61 -31.70 -18.21
CA ALA A 628 10.62 -30.40 -18.87
C ALA A 628 11.52 -30.43 -20.11
N ASN A 629 10.97 -30.42 -21.32
CA ASN A 629 11.78 -30.26 -22.54
C ASN A 629 12.23 -28.80 -22.73
N VAL A 630 13.09 -28.34 -21.81
CA VAL A 630 13.73 -27.02 -21.80
C VAL A 630 14.75 -26.85 -22.92
N ALA A 631 15.33 -27.95 -23.43
CA ALA A 631 16.21 -27.92 -24.59
C ALA A 631 15.48 -27.43 -25.85
N ALA A 632 14.21 -27.82 -26.02
CA ALA A 632 13.36 -27.33 -27.10
C ALA A 632 12.93 -25.85 -26.97
N CYS A 633 13.29 -25.14 -25.88
CA CYS A 633 13.04 -23.70 -25.79
C CYS A 633 13.92 -22.87 -26.73
N GLY A 634 15.03 -23.41 -27.24
CA GLY A 634 16.04 -22.64 -27.96
C GLY A 634 16.90 -21.77 -27.05
N LYS A 635 17.79 -20.99 -27.66
CA LYS A 635 18.87 -20.27 -26.98
C LYS A 635 18.36 -19.04 -26.22
N VAL A 636 18.68 -18.95 -24.94
CA VAL A 636 18.52 -17.71 -24.15
C VAL A 636 19.77 -16.86 -24.31
N VAL A 637 19.61 -15.58 -24.62
CA VAL A 637 20.73 -14.63 -24.71
C VAL A 637 20.66 -13.62 -23.58
N VAL A 638 21.77 -13.43 -22.87
CA VAL A 638 21.92 -12.48 -21.77
C VAL A 638 22.88 -11.37 -22.22
N ALA A 639 22.42 -10.11 -22.22
CA ALA A 639 23.26 -8.96 -22.51
C ALA A 639 23.94 -8.48 -21.22
N GLY A 640 25.27 -8.51 -21.17
CA GLY A 640 26.11 -8.16 -20.01
C GLY A 640 26.55 -9.39 -19.19
N GLY A 641 27.85 -9.53 -18.95
CA GLY A 641 28.50 -10.60 -18.20
C GLY A 641 29.02 -10.16 -16.81
N GLY A 642 28.37 -9.17 -16.20
CA GLY A 642 28.54 -8.84 -14.78
C GLY A 642 27.91 -9.88 -13.86
N ILE A 643 27.89 -9.60 -12.54
CA ILE A 643 27.32 -10.50 -11.51
C ILE A 643 25.90 -10.99 -11.87
N GLY A 644 25.03 -10.08 -12.32
CA GLY A 644 23.65 -10.43 -12.70
C GLY A 644 23.59 -11.40 -13.87
N GLY A 645 24.31 -11.10 -14.96
CA GLY A 645 24.28 -11.92 -16.18
C GLY A 645 24.95 -13.29 -16.01
N ALA A 646 26.10 -13.34 -15.31
CA ALA A 646 26.75 -14.60 -14.96
C ALA A 646 25.86 -15.47 -14.05
N ALA A 647 25.16 -14.87 -13.09
CA ALA A 647 24.19 -15.58 -12.25
C ALA A 647 22.98 -16.08 -13.06
N VAL A 648 22.43 -15.29 -13.99
CA VAL A 648 21.34 -15.75 -14.88
C VAL A 648 21.79 -16.95 -15.70
N ALA A 649 22.97 -16.88 -16.31
CA ALA A 649 23.52 -17.98 -17.08
C ALA A 649 23.68 -19.26 -16.24
N LEU A 650 24.27 -19.15 -15.05
CA LEU A 650 24.46 -20.30 -14.16
C LEU A 650 23.13 -20.89 -13.67
N ALA A 651 22.19 -20.05 -13.27
CA ALA A 651 20.87 -20.48 -12.81
C ALA A 651 20.08 -21.21 -13.91
N LEU A 652 20.14 -20.72 -15.15
CA LEU A 652 19.50 -21.31 -16.33
C LEU A 652 20.19 -22.60 -16.79
N GLN A 653 21.54 -22.65 -16.83
CA GLN A 653 22.26 -23.87 -17.18
C GLN A 653 21.99 -25.01 -16.18
N ARG A 654 21.91 -24.69 -14.88
CA ARG A 654 21.48 -25.64 -13.83
C ARG A 654 20.05 -26.15 -13.97
N ARG A 655 19.25 -25.57 -14.87
CA ARG A 655 17.87 -25.99 -15.21
C ARG A 655 17.75 -26.45 -16.66
N GLY A 656 18.87 -26.80 -17.31
CA GLY A 656 18.92 -27.43 -18.63
C GLY A 656 18.78 -26.50 -19.83
N PHE A 657 18.69 -25.19 -19.66
CA PHE A 657 18.58 -24.26 -20.79
C PHE A 657 19.90 -24.10 -21.55
N ASP A 658 19.81 -23.84 -22.86
CA ASP A 658 20.92 -23.29 -23.64
C ASP A 658 21.01 -21.77 -23.43
N VAL A 659 22.22 -21.27 -23.17
CA VAL A 659 22.44 -19.88 -22.78
C VAL A 659 23.76 -19.35 -23.34
N VAL A 660 23.71 -18.15 -23.92
CA VAL A 660 24.90 -17.37 -24.29
C VAL A 660 24.85 -16.01 -23.61
N VAL A 661 25.97 -15.57 -23.06
CA VAL A 661 26.16 -14.23 -22.50
C VAL A 661 26.98 -13.40 -23.48
N LEU A 662 26.50 -12.20 -23.80
CA LEU A 662 27.19 -11.22 -24.64
C LEU A 662 27.82 -10.17 -23.72
N GLU A 663 29.15 -10.17 -23.60
CA GLU A 663 29.89 -9.21 -22.78
C GLU A 663 30.73 -8.28 -23.67
N ALA A 664 30.65 -6.98 -23.42
CA ALA A 664 31.35 -5.94 -24.17
C ALA A 664 32.82 -5.79 -23.75
N ASP A 665 33.17 -6.21 -22.53
CA ASP A 665 34.56 -6.32 -22.10
C ASP A 665 35.30 -7.39 -22.92
N ALA A 666 36.54 -7.10 -23.32
CA ALA A 666 37.33 -7.99 -24.19
C ALA A 666 37.79 -9.28 -23.49
N SER A 667 37.78 -9.31 -22.16
CA SER A 667 38.17 -10.44 -21.32
C SER A 667 37.58 -10.28 -19.90
N PHE A 668 37.74 -11.30 -19.06
CA PHE A 668 37.35 -11.23 -17.64
C PHE A 668 38.05 -10.08 -16.89
N ASP A 669 39.34 -9.89 -17.17
CA ASP A 669 40.27 -8.98 -16.48
C ASP A 669 40.32 -7.56 -17.07
N SER A 670 39.57 -7.27 -18.14
CA SER A 670 39.56 -5.96 -18.80
C SER A 670 39.19 -4.78 -17.89
N ARG A 671 38.69 -5.03 -16.67
CA ARG A 671 38.50 -4.01 -15.63
C ARG A 671 38.82 -4.59 -14.25
N ALA A 672 39.67 -3.91 -13.49
CA ALA A 672 39.74 -4.10 -12.04
C ALA A 672 38.46 -3.55 -11.39
N GLN A 673 37.42 -4.37 -11.24
CA GLN A 673 36.14 -3.98 -10.59
C GLN A 673 36.28 -3.93 -9.05
N GLY A 674 37.32 -3.25 -8.56
CA GLY A 674 37.87 -3.31 -7.20
C GLY A 674 36.98 -2.74 -6.10
N TYR A 675 35.87 -3.42 -5.80
CA TYR A 675 35.04 -3.16 -4.62
C TYR A 675 34.43 -4.44 -4.06
N GLY A 676 34.21 -4.43 -2.75
CA GLY A 676 33.59 -5.52 -2.00
C GLY A 676 32.08 -5.54 -2.13
N LEU A 677 31.49 -6.72 -1.98
CA LEU A 677 30.06 -6.96 -1.90
C LEU A 677 29.74 -7.56 -0.54
N THR A 678 28.73 -7.04 0.14
CA THR A 678 28.13 -7.68 1.31
C THR A 678 27.00 -8.59 0.82
N ILE A 679 27.23 -9.90 0.81
CA ILE A 679 26.19 -10.89 0.50
C ILE A 679 25.34 -11.12 1.76
N GLN A 680 24.04 -10.90 1.61
CA GLN A 680 23.05 -10.95 2.68
C GLN A 680 22.10 -12.12 2.44
N ARG A 681 22.22 -13.17 3.26
CA ARG A 681 21.58 -14.49 3.09
C ARG A 681 22.08 -15.24 1.85
N GLN A 682 22.69 -16.40 2.08
CA GLN A 682 23.32 -17.20 1.03
C GLN A 682 22.32 -18.08 0.23
N GLN A 683 21.01 -17.81 0.26
CA GLN A 683 20.01 -18.72 -0.35
C GLN A 683 20.14 -18.77 -1.88
N ALA A 684 20.28 -17.62 -2.54
CA ALA A 684 20.45 -17.56 -3.99
C ALA A 684 21.78 -18.18 -4.46
N THR A 685 22.88 -17.91 -3.75
CA THR A 685 24.20 -18.50 -4.08
C THR A 685 24.18 -20.02 -3.86
N ARG A 686 23.58 -20.52 -2.76
CA ARG A 686 23.41 -21.96 -2.52
C ARG A 686 22.49 -22.64 -3.54
N ALA A 687 21.41 -21.99 -3.98
CA ALA A 687 20.55 -22.50 -5.06
C ALA A 687 21.27 -22.57 -6.42
N MET A 688 22.31 -21.76 -6.60
CA MET A 688 23.26 -21.84 -7.73
C MET A 688 24.54 -22.62 -7.38
N GLY A 689 24.59 -23.35 -6.26
CA GLY A 689 25.75 -24.14 -5.80
C GLY A 689 27.06 -23.36 -5.67
N VAL A 690 27.01 -22.03 -5.58
CA VAL A 690 28.17 -21.18 -5.31
C VAL A 690 28.40 -21.14 -3.80
N GLN A 691 29.47 -21.79 -3.36
CA GLN A 691 29.90 -21.74 -1.97
C GLN A 691 30.68 -20.45 -1.69
N LEU A 692 30.50 -19.92 -0.48
CA LEU A 692 31.28 -18.83 0.08
C LEU A 692 32.25 -19.43 1.10
N ALA A 693 33.53 -19.06 1.00
CA ALA A 693 34.66 -19.68 1.69
C ALA A 693 34.96 -19.01 3.03
N ALA A 694 35.85 -19.61 3.84
CA ALA A 694 36.26 -19.06 5.13
C ALA A 694 37.04 -17.74 5.00
N ASP A 695 37.74 -17.53 3.88
CA ASP A 695 38.47 -16.29 3.56
C ASP A 695 37.55 -15.12 3.15
N ASP A 696 36.26 -15.39 2.89
CA ASP A 696 35.26 -14.35 2.64
C ASP A 696 34.90 -13.67 3.96
N ALA A 697 35.74 -12.71 4.36
CA ALA A 697 35.88 -12.16 5.71
C ALA A 697 34.54 -11.86 6.41
N PRO A 698 34.14 -12.61 7.46
CA PRO A 698 32.92 -12.34 8.22
C PRO A 698 33.11 -11.15 9.16
N SER A 699 32.09 -10.28 9.25
CA SER A 699 32.06 -9.19 10.26
C SER A 699 31.27 -9.61 11.50
N THR A 700 31.86 -9.46 12.69
CA THR A 700 31.20 -9.77 13.98
C THR A 700 30.41 -8.59 14.55
N SER A 701 30.91 -7.36 14.36
CA SER A 701 30.28 -6.11 14.81
C SER A 701 30.39 -4.96 13.81
N HIS A 702 29.46 -4.01 13.95
CA HIS A 702 29.25 -2.83 13.11
C HIS A 702 29.13 -1.61 14.01
N TYR A 703 29.95 -0.58 13.77
CA TYR A 703 29.98 0.67 14.53
C TYR A 703 29.62 1.88 13.68
N THR A 704 29.00 2.88 14.29
CA THR A 704 28.79 4.22 13.71
C THR A 704 29.38 5.28 14.64
N PHE A 705 30.21 6.16 14.08
CA PHE A 705 30.92 7.24 14.76
C PHE A 705 30.55 8.62 14.19
N SER A 706 30.66 9.66 15.01
CA SER A 706 30.76 11.05 14.52
C SER A 706 32.18 11.36 14.07
N SER A 707 32.39 12.46 13.33
CA SER A 707 33.71 12.87 12.83
C SER A 707 34.80 13.01 13.89
N ASP A 708 34.45 13.29 15.14
CA ASP A 708 35.34 13.36 16.31
C ASP A 708 35.57 12.00 17.01
N GLY A 709 35.03 10.91 16.46
CA GLY A 709 35.24 9.55 16.95
C GLY A 709 34.31 9.10 18.08
N GLN A 710 33.31 9.88 18.46
CA GLN A 710 32.32 9.44 19.46
C GLN A 710 31.39 8.38 18.87
N ILE A 711 31.10 7.32 19.64
CA ILE A 711 30.16 6.28 19.24
C ILE A 711 28.73 6.86 19.18
N LEU A 712 28.10 6.76 18.00
CA LEU A 712 26.68 7.10 17.74
C LEU A 712 25.77 5.87 17.82
N GLY A 713 26.34 4.68 17.62
CA GLY A 713 25.67 3.39 17.79
C GLY A 713 26.55 2.22 17.36
N PHE A 714 26.15 1.01 17.73
CA PHE A 714 26.82 -0.23 17.36
C PHE A 714 25.82 -1.40 17.34
N PHE A 715 26.08 -2.44 16.57
CA PHE A 715 25.27 -3.66 16.52
C PHE A 715 26.09 -4.85 15.99
N GLY A 716 25.58 -6.07 16.10
CA GLY A 716 26.25 -7.27 15.59
C GLY A 716 26.14 -8.48 16.52
N GLU A 717 26.76 -9.58 16.12
CA GLU A 717 26.75 -10.84 16.85
C GLU A 717 27.55 -10.77 18.16
N ALA A 718 28.48 -9.82 18.28
CA ALA A 718 29.24 -9.57 19.51
C ALA A 718 28.36 -9.20 20.72
N PHE A 719 27.21 -8.54 20.53
CA PHE A 719 26.46 -7.86 21.61
C PHE A 719 25.10 -8.50 21.96
N GLY A 720 24.87 -9.77 21.62
CA GLY A 720 23.60 -10.46 21.87
C GLY A 720 23.59 -11.26 23.18
N SER A 721 22.42 -11.49 23.79
CA SER A 721 22.31 -12.29 25.03
C SER A 721 22.84 -13.74 24.93
N ARG A 722 23.06 -14.25 23.71
CA ARG A 722 23.67 -15.57 23.42
C ARG A 722 25.13 -15.49 22.93
N SER A 723 25.83 -14.36 23.07
CA SER A 723 27.24 -14.19 22.64
C SER A 723 28.26 -14.24 23.78
N ARG A 724 27.83 -14.14 25.06
CA ARG A 724 28.70 -14.36 26.23
C ARG A 724 29.47 -15.67 26.08
N GLY A 725 30.81 -15.57 25.97
CA GLY A 725 31.73 -16.71 25.87
C GLY A 725 32.03 -17.25 24.45
N ARG A 726 31.49 -16.67 23.37
CA ARG A 726 31.89 -17.08 22.00
C ARG A 726 33.25 -16.52 21.61
N ARG A 727 34.00 -17.31 20.84
CA ARG A 727 35.25 -16.89 20.20
C ARG A 727 34.95 -16.16 18.89
N GLU A 728 35.89 -15.34 18.46
CA GLU A 728 35.75 -14.55 17.23
C GLU A 728 35.61 -15.41 15.95
N SER A 729 36.03 -16.68 16.03
CA SER A 729 35.82 -17.74 15.03
C SER A 729 34.36 -18.11 14.80
N ASP A 730 33.47 -17.85 15.76
CA ASP A 730 32.15 -18.50 15.87
C ASP A 730 31.03 -17.70 15.16
N ALA A 731 31.40 -16.84 14.20
CA ALA A 731 30.51 -15.95 13.47
C ALA A 731 29.57 -16.73 12.53
N SER A 732 28.28 -16.38 12.52
CA SER A 732 27.24 -17.21 11.86
C SER A 732 27.25 -17.20 10.31
N GLY A 733 28.16 -16.47 9.67
CA GLY A 733 28.22 -16.32 8.21
C GLY A 733 27.02 -15.57 7.61
N ARG A 734 26.24 -14.85 8.43
CA ARG A 734 25.02 -14.13 8.03
C ARG A 734 25.28 -12.94 7.10
N PHE A 735 26.41 -12.27 7.28
CA PHE A 735 26.96 -11.26 6.39
C PHE A 735 28.32 -11.76 5.93
N VAL A 736 28.47 -11.94 4.62
CA VAL A 736 29.74 -12.35 4.01
C VAL A 736 30.24 -11.22 3.13
N HIS A 737 31.50 -10.85 3.31
CA HIS A 737 32.17 -9.85 2.49
C HIS A 737 33.07 -10.54 1.49
N ILE A 738 32.84 -10.26 0.20
CA ILE A 738 33.57 -10.90 -0.90
C ILE A 738 33.93 -9.84 -1.96
N PRO A 739 35.16 -9.82 -2.51
CA PRO A 739 35.50 -9.00 -3.66
C PRO A 739 34.56 -9.28 -4.83
N ARG A 740 34.08 -8.23 -5.52
CA ARG A 740 33.17 -8.39 -6.66
C ARG A 740 33.75 -9.28 -7.75
N GLN A 741 35.02 -9.10 -8.12
CA GLN A 741 35.65 -9.97 -9.12
C GLN A 741 35.74 -11.41 -8.64
N LEU A 742 36.00 -11.68 -7.35
CA LEU A 742 36.05 -13.05 -6.83
C LEU A 742 34.68 -13.75 -6.88
N LEU A 743 33.60 -13.04 -6.55
CA LEU A 743 32.24 -13.59 -6.73
C LEU A 743 31.91 -13.82 -8.21
N ARG A 744 32.36 -12.92 -9.10
CA ARG A 744 32.18 -13.08 -10.55
C ARG A 744 32.96 -14.29 -11.08
N ALA A 745 34.21 -14.48 -10.64
CA ALA A 745 35.04 -15.63 -10.99
C ALA A 745 34.33 -16.94 -10.62
N ARG A 746 33.92 -17.10 -9.35
CA ARG A 746 33.19 -18.29 -8.88
C ARG A 746 31.86 -18.56 -9.59
N LEU A 747 31.22 -17.53 -10.16
CA LEU A 747 30.04 -17.69 -11.02
C LEU A 747 30.42 -18.18 -12.42
N VAL A 748 31.48 -17.60 -13.02
CA VAL A 748 31.95 -17.89 -14.38
C VAL A 748 32.63 -19.26 -14.47
N GLU A 749 33.41 -19.66 -13.47
CA GLU A 749 34.09 -20.96 -13.35
C GLU A 749 33.11 -22.15 -13.37
N GLN A 750 31.85 -21.94 -12.96
CA GLN A 750 30.80 -22.95 -13.00
C GLN A 750 29.98 -22.97 -14.30
N LEU A 751 30.23 -22.05 -15.23
CA LEU A 751 29.57 -22.06 -16.54
C LEU A 751 30.25 -23.06 -17.48
N ARG A 752 29.48 -23.61 -18.43
CA ARG A 752 30.06 -24.40 -19.53
C ARG A 752 31.07 -23.53 -20.32
N PRO A 753 32.23 -24.05 -20.75
CA PRO A 753 33.15 -23.32 -21.62
C PRO A 753 32.45 -22.73 -22.85
N GLY A 754 32.82 -21.50 -23.23
CA GLY A 754 32.19 -20.79 -24.36
C GLY A 754 30.83 -20.14 -24.06
N THR A 755 30.27 -20.26 -22.84
CA THR A 755 29.01 -19.60 -22.46
C THR A 755 29.06 -18.07 -22.59
N ILE A 756 30.21 -17.46 -22.29
CA ILE A 756 30.42 -16.00 -22.40
C ILE A 756 31.20 -15.70 -23.67
N ARG A 757 30.59 -14.89 -24.55
CA ARG A 757 31.25 -14.27 -25.70
C ARG A 757 31.77 -12.89 -25.26
N TRP A 758 33.09 -12.79 -25.08
CA TRP A 758 33.81 -11.56 -24.76
C TRP A 758 33.99 -10.67 -26.01
N GLY A 759 34.12 -9.37 -25.82
CA GLY A 759 34.17 -8.37 -26.91
C GLY A 759 32.85 -8.20 -27.69
N CYS A 760 31.82 -9.00 -27.41
CA CYS A 760 30.56 -9.02 -28.11
C CYS A 760 29.53 -8.12 -27.43
N LYS A 761 29.46 -6.86 -27.86
CA LYS A 761 28.46 -5.90 -27.37
C LYS A 761 27.16 -5.97 -28.18
N LEU A 762 26.02 -6.13 -27.50
CA LEU A 762 24.69 -5.92 -28.10
C LEU A 762 24.52 -4.45 -28.51
N ARG A 763 24.16 -4.22 -29.78
CA ARG A 763 23.86 -2.90 -30.34
C ARG A 763 22.36 -2.62 -30.37
N SER A 764 21.57 -3.58 -30.83
CA SER A 764 20.11 -3.50 -30.95
C SER A 764 19.48 -4.88 -31.02
N PHE A 765 18.16 -4.99 -30.89
CA PHE A 765 17.40 -6.21 -31.14
C PHE A 765 16.09 -5.91 -31.89
N ALA A 766 15.55 -6.90 -32.60
CA ALA A 766 14.21 -6.89 -33.16
C ALA A 766 13.41 -8.07 -32.59
N CYS A 767 12.16 -7.82 -32.17
CA CYS A 767 11.26 -8.90 -31.77
C CYS A 767 10.68 -9.55 -33.02
N ALA A 768 10.77 -10.88 -33.12
CA ALA A 768 10.19 -11.68 -34.19
C ALA A 768 9.10 -12.61 -33.64
N GLU A 769 8.29 -13.20 -34.52
CA GLU A 769 7.34 -14.23 -34.09
C GLU A 769 8.11 -15.44 -33.54
N GLY A 770 7.88 -15.77 -32.27
CA GLY A 770 8.59 -16.87 -31.59
C GLY A 770 10.01 -16.56 -31.07
N GLY A 771 10.60 -15.39 -31.37
CA GLY A 771 12.00 -15.12 -31.00
C GLY A 771 12.42 -13.64 -30.96
N VAL A 772 13.72 -13.41 -30.89
CA VAL A 772 14.39 -12.10 -30.85
C VAL A 772 15.67 -12.19 -31.69
N ALA A 773 15.73 -11.42 -32.77
CA ALA A 773 16.96 -11.25 -33.54
C ALA A 773 17.81 -10.15 -32.89
N ILE A 774 19.08 -10.42 -32.61
CA ILE A 774 20.00 -9.50 -31.92
C ILE A 774 21.07 -9.06 -32.91
N THR A 775 21.35 -7.76 -32.98
CA THR A 775 22.45 -7.19 -33.75
C THR A 775 23.59 -6.78 -32.80
N LEU A 776 24.80 -7.23 -33.11
CA LEU A 776 26.01 -6.92 -32.38
C LEU A 776 26.66 -5.61 -32.90
N ALA A 777 27.69 -5.15 -32.19
CA ALA A 777 28.35 -3.86 -32.49
C ALA A 777 29.24 -3.89 -33.76
N ASP A 778 29.76 -5.07 -34.11
CA ASP A 778 30.50 -5.39 -35.34
C ASP A 778 29.59 -5.52 -36.58
N GLY A 779 28.30 -5.82 -36.36
CA GLY A 779 27.29 -6.00 -37.41
C GLY A 779 26.71 -7.42 -37.46
N ASP A 780 27.31 -8.38 -36.74
CA ASP A 780 26.83 -9.77 -36.68
C ASP A 780 25.42 -9.86 -36.10
N THR A 781 24.67 -10.89 -36.50
CA THR A 781 23.34 -11.19 -35.98
C THR A 781 23.29 -12.52 -35.24
N LEU A 782 22.45 -12.59 -34.20
CA LEU A 782 22.22 -13.79 -33.39
C LEU A 782 20.74 -13.93 -33.03
N ASP A 783 20.15 -15.08 -33.31
CA ASP A 783 18.78 -15.37 -32.90
C ASP A 783 18.72 -15.93 -31.47
N ALA A 784 17.70 -15.49 -30.73
CA ALA A 784 17.42 -15.89 -29.36
C ALA A 784 15.93 -16.20 -29.16
N ALA A 785 15.62 -17.21 -28.36
CA ALA A 785 14.26 -17.50 -27.91
C ALA A 785 13.79 -16.59 -26.75
N LEU A 786 14.76 -15.94 -26.08
CA LEU A 786 14.59 -14.98 -25.00
C LEU A 786 15.83 -14.08 -24.91
N LEU A 787 15.65 -12.77 -24.85
CA LEU A 787 16.69 -11.79 -24.51
C LEU A 787 16.51 -11.28 -23.07
N VAL A 788 17.57 -11.36 -22.26
CA VAL A 788 17.63 -10.83 -20.90
C VAL A 788 18.64 -9.67 -20.83
N GLY A 789 18.17 -8.45 -20.61
CA GLY A 789 19.03 -7.30 -20.36
C GLY A 789 19.61 -7.32 -18.94
N SER A 790 20.92 -7.47 -18.82
CA SER A 790 21.71 -7.41 -17.57
C SER A 790 22.87 -6.39 -17.66
N ASP A 791 22.84 -5.53 -18.68
CA ASP A 791 23.87 -4.58 -19.10
C ASP A 791 23.89 -3.27 -18.28
N GLY A 792 23.52 -3.37 -17.00
CA GLY A 792 23.68 -2.33 -15.99
C GLY A 792 22.72 -1.14 -16.09
N ILE A 793 22.99 -0.10 -15.28
CA ILE A 793 22.10 1.07 -15.12
C ILE A 793 21.91 1.89 -16.41
N PHE A 794 22.84 1.78 -17.36
CA PHE A 794 22.68 2.37 -18.71
C PHE A 794 22.26 1.32 -19.75
N SER A 795 21.58 0.23 -19.41
CA SER A 795 21.17 -0.84 -20.34
C SER A 795 20.67 -0.35 -21.72
N THR A 796 21.24 -0.92 -22.78
CA THR A 796 20.83 -0.77 -24.19
C THR A 796 19.52 -1.47 -24.43
N VAL A 797 19.35 -2.68 -23.88
CA VAL A 797 18.08 -3.40 -23.96
C VAL A 797 16.96 -2.53 -23.38
N ARG A 798 17.17 -1.94 -22.18
CA ARG A 798 16.17 -1.07 -21.53
C ARG A 798 15.83 0.18 -22.33
N ARG A 799 16.82 0.86 -22.95
CA ARG A 799 16.55 2.02 -23.80
C ARG A 799 15.72 1.67 -25.03
N GLN A 800 16.04 0.58 -25.72
CA GLN A 800 15.32 0.19 -26.93
C GLN A 800 13.90 -0.35 -26.62
N LEU A 801 13.63 -0.79 -25.38
CA LEU A 801 12.27 -1.07 -24.93
C LEU A 801 11.39 0.19 -24.76
N GLU A 802 11.98 1.40 -24.87
CA GLU A 802 11.30 2.71 -24.87
C GLU A 802 10.29 2.87 -23.71
N LEU A 803 10.73 2.50 -22.50
CA LEU A 803 9.87 2.41 -21.32
C LEU A 803 9.33 3.79 -20.88
N PRO A 804 8.02 3.91 -20.56
CA PRO A 804 7.41 5.18 -20.16
C PRO A 804 8.11 5.84 -18.97
N GLY A 805 8.39 7.13 -19.08
CA GLY A 805 9.01 7.92 -18.01
C GLY A 805 10.47 7.56 -17.70
N ASP A 806 11.17 6.83 -18.57
CA ASP A 806 12.53 6.40 -18.26
C ASP A 806 13.56 7.56 -18.28
N SER A 807 14.06 7.91 -17.09
CA SER A 807 15.18 8.84 -16.89
C SER A 807 16.23 8.28 -15.93
N LEU A 808 17.46 8.78 -16.04
CA LEU A 808 18.51 8.62 -15.02
C LEU A 808 18.36 9.74 -14.00
N ASN A 809 18.20 9.38 -12.73
CA ASN A 809 18.01 10.35 -11.66
C ASN A 809 19.31 10.50 -10.87
N TYR A 810 19.98 11.65 -11.01
CA TYR A 810 21.14 11.96 -10.19
C TYR A 810 20.72 12.21 -8.74
N VAL A 811 21.32 11.48 -7.80
CA VAL A 811 20.91 11.51 -6.37
C VAL A 811 21.53 12.70 -5.62
N GLY A 812 22.40 13.48 -6.26
CA GLY A 812 23.08 14.62 -5.65
C GLY A 812 24.40 14.26 -4.96
N LEU A 813 24.88 13.03 -5.11
CA LEU A 813 26.01 12.46 -4.36
C LEU A 813 27.09 11.93 -5.31
N VAL A 814 28.35 12.11 -4.90
CA VAL A 814 29.50 11.34 -5.41
C VAL A 814 29.83 10.23 -4.40
N VAL A 815 30.24 9.08 -4.92
CA VAL A 815 30.87 8.00 -4.16
C VAL A 815 32.31 7.85 -4.64
N VAL A 816 33.22 7.70 -3.68
CA VAL A 816 34.63 7.33 -3.86
C VAL A 816 34.86 6.01 -3.14
N LEU A 817 35.60 5.12 -3.76
CA LEU A 817 35.95 3.79 -3.25
C LEU A 817 37.47 3.70 -3.16
N GLY A 818 37.97 2.97 -2.16
CA GLY A 818 39.38 2.64 -2.04
C GLY A 818 39.60 1.28 -1.38
N ILE A 819 40.70 0.60 -1.77
CA ILE A 819 41.18 -0.62 -1.10
C ILE A 819 42.56 -0.33 -0.51
N LEU A 820 42.72 -0.62 0.78
CA LEU A 820 43.98 -0.47 1.51
C LEU A 820 44.47 -1.85 2.01
N PRO A 821 45.71 -2.27 1.71
CA PRO A 821 46.34 -3.42 2.33
C PRO A 821 46.53 -3.22 3.84
N THR A 822 46.15 -4.22 4.65
CA THR A 822 46.17 -4.16 6.12
C THR A 822 47.02 -5.23 6.79
N ARG A 823 47.58 -6.16 6.02
CA ARG A 823 48.68 -7.06 6.41
C ARG A 823 49.61 -7.25 5.20
N GLY A 824 50.90 -6.98 5.38
CA GLY A 824 51.92 -7.49 4.47
C GLY A 824 52.00 -9.02 4.56
N ALA A 825 52.33 -9.69 3.45
CA ALA A 825 52.70 -11.10 3.48
C ALA A 825 54.12 -11.29 4.03
N ASP A 826 54.96 -10.25 3.90
CA ASP A 826 56.32 -10.17 4.42
C ASP A 826 56.45 -8.98 5.39
N GLU A 827 57.25 -9.12 6.45
CA GLU A 827 57.43 -8.12 7.51
C GLU A 827 58.24 -6.87 7.08
N ALA A 828 58.49 -6.70 5.77
CA ALA A 828 59.29 -5.62 5.19
C ALA A 828 58.49 -4.53 4.43
N ASP A 829 57.18 -4.70 4.23
CA ASP A 829 56.35 -3.76 3.46
C ASP A 829 55.84 -2.55 4.29
N ASP A 830 56.53 -1.41 4.17
CA ASP A 830 56.14 -0.08 4.71
C ASP A 830 54.79 0.45 4.16
N GLU A 831 54.24 -0.23 3.14
CA GLU A 831 52.95 0.11 2.53
C GLU A 831 51.73 -0.36 3.32
N SER A 832 51.87 -1.37 4.19
CA SER A 832 50.74 -1.95 4.93
C SER A 832 50.32 -1.10 6.14
N MET A 833 49.01 -1.02 6.42
CA MET A 833 48.49 -0.26 7.56
C MET A 833 47.74 -1.17 8.55
N ALA A 834 48.24 -1.28 9.77
CA ALA A 834 47.48 -1.87 10.86
C ALA A 834 46.20 -1.04 11.10
N LEU A 835 45.03 -1.65 10.87
CA LEU A 835 43.72 -1.03 11.08
C LEU A 835 42.89 -1.78 12.14
N PRO A 836 43.18 -1.61 13.45
CA PRO A 836 42.38 -2.23 14.52
C PRO A 836 40.89 -1.93 14.43
N LEU A 837 40.50 -0.74 13.94
CA LEU A 837 39.09 -0.34 13.78
C LEU A 837 38.34 -1.16 12.70
N ALA A 838 39.05 -1.72 11.70
CA ALA A 838 38.49 -2.53 10.62
C ALA A 838 38.74 -4.04 10.77
N GLN A 839 39.52 -4.46 11.78
CA GLN A 839 39.84 -5.87 12.01
C GLN A 839 38.57 -6.66 12.36
N ARG A 840 38.05 -7.43 11.39
CA ARG A 840 36.79 -8.22 11.46
C ARG A 840 35.55 -7.39 11.86
N ARG A 841 35.65 -6.07 11.74
CA ARG A 841 34.64 -5.08 12.11
C ARG A 841 34.30 -4.17 10.94
N ILE A 842 33.06 -3.70 10.92
CA ILE A 842 32.61 -2.63 10.03
C ILE A 842 32.54 -1.34 10.83
N PHE A 843 33.04 -0.25 10.25
CA PHE A 843 32.83 1.10 10.82
C PHE A 843 32.26 2.08 9.79
N GLU A 844 31.43 2.99 10.27
CA GLU A 844 30.84 4.09 9.51
C GLU A 844 31.08 5.40 10.27
N THR A 845 31.65 6.42 9.63
CA THR A 845 31.84 7.74 10.26
C THR A 845 31.07 8.79 9.47
N VAL A 846 30.32 9.65 10.16
CA VAL A 846 29.45 10.67 9.56
C VAL A 846 29.62 12.04 10.20
N ASP A 847 29.63 13.10 9.39
CA ASP A 847 29.55 14.50 9.86
C ASP A 847 28.15 15.14 9.61
N GLY A 848 27.22 14.37 9.05
CA GLY A 848 25.89 14.84 8.62
C GLY A 848 25.85 15.47 7.22
N THR A 849 26.96 15.46 6.49
CA THR A 849 27.08 15.80 5.07
C THR A 849 27.98 14.84 4.30
N THR A 850 29.08 14.41 4.90
CA THR A 850 30.04 13.43 4.36
C THR A 850 29.97 12.17 5.22
N ARG A 851 30.13 11.01 4.57
CA ARG A 851 30.13 9.68 5.19
C ARG A 851 31.35 8.91 4.69
N ILE A 852 32.05 8.21 5.58
CA ILE A 852 32.87 7.05 5.20
C ILE A 852 32.27 5.78 5.78
N TYR A 853 32.51 4.67 5.10
CA TYR A 853 32.13 3.33 5.52
C TYR A 853 33.26 2.38 5.14
N ALA A 854 33.77 1.61 6.09
CA ALA A 854 34.85 0.67 5.88
C ALA A 854 34.48 -0.73 6.33
N MET A 855 34.96 -1.73 5.59
CA MET A 855 34.69 -3.14 5.78
C MET A 855 35.90 -3.99 5.37
N PRO A 856 36.10 -5.19 5.94
CA PRO A 856 37.05 -6.17 5.41
C PRO A 856 36.77 -6.42 3.91
N PHE A 857 37.82 -6.42 3.09
CA PHE A 857 37.76 -6.74 1.66
C PHE A 857 38.30 -8.14 1.39
N THR A 858 39.42 -8.46 2.04
CA THR A 858 39.97 -9.81 2.19
C THR A 858 40.42 -10.00 3.66
N THR A 859 41.05 -11.11 3.97
CA THR A 859 41.76 -11.34 5.25
C THR A 859 42.98 -10.43 5.45
N SER A 860 43.48 -9.78 4.39
CA SER A 860 44.70 -8.96 4.35
C SER A 860 44.47 -7.52 3.86
N SER A 861 43.21 -7.10 3.63
CA SER A 861 42.91 -5.75 3.13
C SER A 861 41.52 -5.25 3.55
N THR A 862 41.38 -3.93 3.61
CA THR A 862 40.15 -3.22 3.97
C THR A 862 39.68 -2.37 2.80
N MET A 863 38.40 -2.47 2.47
CA MET A 863 37.74 -1.58 1.52
C MET A 863 37.07 -0.45 2.30
N TRP A 864 37.19 0.78 1.81
CA TRP A 864 36.39 1.91 2.25
C TRP A 864 35.58 2.52 1.09
N GLN A 865 34.45 3.12 1.47
CA GLN A 865 33.54 3.88 0.61
C GLN A 865 33.28 5.22 1.29
N LEU A 866 33.62 6.32 0.61
CA LEU A 866 33.38 7.68 1.06
C LEU A 866 32.36 8.36 0.15
N SER A 867 31.33 8.99 0.70
CA SER A 867 30.26 9.63 -0.07
C SER A 867 29.89 11.01 0.44
N PHE A 868 29.61 11.93 -0.49
CA PHE A 868 29.31 13.34 -0.19
C PHE A 868 28.48 14.04 -1.27
N PRO A 869 27.71 15.10 -0.90
CA PRO A 869 27.02 15.97 -1.84
C PRO A 869 27.95 16.68 -2.81
N TYR A 870 27.60 16.64 -4.09
CA TYR A 870 28.32 17.32 -5.17
C TYR A 870 27.38 17.63 -6.36
N ALA A 871 27.65 18.71 -7.09
CA ALA A 871 26.86 19.07 -8.27
C ALA A 871 27.16 18.16 -9.46
N GLU A 872 26.15 17.75 -10.23
CA GLU A 872 26.30 16.66 -11.22
C GLU A 872 27.38 16.90 -12.29
N ALA A 873 27.39 18.08 -12.91
CA ALA A 873 28.37 18.40 -13.94
C ALA A 873 29.81 18.37 -13.37
N ALA A 874 30.02 18.95 -12.19
CA ALA A 874 31.31 18.93 -11.52
C ALA A 874 31.68 17.52 -11.03
N ALA A 875 30.70 16.69 -10.64
CA ALA A 875 30.91 15.30 -10.25
C ALA A 875 31.43 14.46 -11.41
N ARG A 876 30.83 14.62 -12.60
CA ARG A 876 31.25 13.93 -13.83
C ARG A 876 32.67 14.29 -14.27
N GLU A 877 33.14 15.50 -14.00
CA GLU A 877 34.53 15.88 -14.27
C GLU A 877 35.48 15.39 -13.16
N LEU A 878 35.12 15.59 -11.88
CA LEU A 878 35.94 15.17 -10.74
C LEU A 878 36.30 13.67 -10.80
N VAL A 879 35.36 12.80 -11.17
CA VAL A 879 35.61 11.35 -11.19
C VAL A 879 36.54 10.87 -12.31
N LYS A 880 36.93 11.74 -13.25
CA LYS A 880 37.93 11.42 -14.29
C LYS A 880 39.36 11.54 -13.78
N ASP A 881 39.57 12.26 -12.68
CA ASP A 881 40.89 12.51 -12.08
C ASP A 881 40.94 11.94 -10.66
N THR A 882 41.59 10.78 -10.52
CA THR A 882 41.75 10.11 -9.22
C THR A 882 42.62 10.90 -8.23
N ALA A 883 43.55 11.72 -8.71
CA ALA A 883 44.34 12.59 -7.84
C ALA A 883 43.49 13.75 -7.29
N ALA A 884 42.64 14.36 -8.12
CA ALA A 884 41.66 15.35 -7.67
C ALA A 884 40.61 14.75 -6.71
N LEU A 885 40.13 13.52 -6.97
CA LEU A 885 39.29 12.77 -6.02
C LEU A 885 39.99 12.60 -4.66
N LYS A 886 41.26 12.16 -4.67
CA LYS A 886 42.05 11.95 -3.44
C LYS A 886 42.28 13.26 -2.68
N ALA A 887 42.58 14.35 -3.38
CA ALA A 887 42.72 15.67 -2.77
C ALA A 887 41.41 16.16 -2.11
N GLU A 888 40.26 15.98 -2.77
CA GLU A 888 38.96 16.42 -2.26
C GLU A 888 38.50 15.62 -1.03
N ILE A 889 38.74 14.30 -0.98
CA ILE A 889 38.41 13.50 0.21
C ILE A 889 39.35 13.79 1.39
N LEU A 890 40.65 13.97 1.14
CA LEU A 890 41.61 14.37 2.18
C LEU A 890 41.23 15.73 2.77
N ARG A 891 40.86 16.71 1.92
CA ARG A 891 40.38 18.03 2.36
C ARG A 891 39.11 17.96 3.22
N ARG A 892 38.20 17.02 2.95
CA ARG A 892 36.96 16.83 3.72
C ARG A 892 37.20 16.16 5.07
N CYS A 893 38.04 15.13 5.09
CA CYS A 893 38.29 14.31 6.28
C CYS A 893 39.53 14.76 7.08
N ALA A 894 40.18 15.88 6.74
CA ALA A 894 41.41 16.35 7.39
C ALA A 894 41.32 16.51 8.93
N ALA A 895 40.13 16.80 9.45
CA ALA A 895 39.85 16.95 10.89
C ALA A 895 38.98 15.81 11.44
N TRP A 896 38.93 14.66 10.76
CA TRP A 896 38.24 13.47 11.24
C TRP A 896 39.17 12.62 12.11
N HIS A 897 38.58 11.85 13.03
CA HIS A 897 39.29 10.97 13.94
C HIS A 897 40.15 9.92 13.22
N ASP A 898 41.22 9.51 13.89
CA ASP A 898 42.06 8.41 13.43
C ASP A 898 41.27 7.09 13.37
N PRO A 899 41.59 6.19 12.41
CA PRO A 899 42.71 6.25 11.47
C PRO A 899 42.36 6.91 10.10
N ILE A 900 41.24 7.63 9.98
CA ILE A 900 40.65 7.96 8.66
C ILE A 900 41.56 8.85 7.78
N PRO A 901 42.16 9.96 8.26
CA PRO A 901 43.00 10.81 7.41
C PRO A 901 44.19 10.05 6.81
N ASP A 902 44.84 9.21 7.61
CA ASP A 902 46.01 8.42 7.19
C ASP A 902 45.62 7.22 6.32
N MET A 903 44.47 6.57 6.60
CA MET A 903 43.89 5.53 5.73
C MET A 903 43.66 6.07 4.31
N LEU A 904 43.09 7.27 4.19
CA LEU A 904 42.90 7.95 2.90
C LEU A 904 44.23 8.37 2.26
N ARG A 905 45.23 8.79 3.06
CA ARG A 905 46.55 9.19 2.55
C ARG A 905 47.33 7.99 2.00
N ARG A 906 47.34 6.85 2.71
CA ARG A 906 48.06 5.61 2.33
C ARG A 906 47.40 4.83 1.19
N THR A 907 46.09 4.98 0.95
CA THR A 907 45.42 4.29 -0.17
C THR A 907 46.01 4.76 -1.52
N LYS A 908 46.56 3.84 -2.32
CA LYS A 908 47.17 4.15 -3.63
C LYS A 908 46.13 4.62 -4.66
N LEU A 909 46.57 5.38 -5.68
CA LEU A 909 45.68 5.95 -6.68
C LEU A 909 45.05 4.87 -7.58
N GLU A 910 45.81 3.84 -7.97
CA GLU A 910 45.30 2.69 -8.73
C GLU A 910 44.29 1.85 -7.95
N CYS A 911 44.31 1.92 -6.61
CA CYS A 911 43.34 1.27 -5.73
C CYS A 911 42.09 2.14 -5.45
N MET A 912 41.96 3.30 -6.10
CA MET A 912 40.85 4.24 -5.91
C MET A 912 40.00 4.44 -7.17
N SER A 913 38.70 4.62 -6.98
CA SER A 913 37.77 4.98 -8.06
C SER A 913 36.63 5.85 -7.54
N GLY A 914 35.94 6.56 -8.43
CA GLY A 914 34.77 7.35 -8.06
C GLY A 914 33.68 7.33 -9.13
N TYR A 915 32.43 7.57 -8.73
CA TYR A 915 31.30 7.69 -9.64
C TYR A 915 30.20 8.61 -9.08
N PRO A 916 29.46 9.35 -9.93
CA PRO A 916 28.25 10.04 -9.52
C PRO A 916 27.14 9.01 -9.27
N VAL A 917 26.38 9.16 -8.19
CA VAL A 917 25.32 8.22 -7.83
C VAL A 917 24.04 8.51 -8.60
N TYR A 918 23.59 7.53 -9.37
CA TYR A 918 22.31 7.53 -10.07
C TYR A 918 21.41 6.42 -9.53
N ASP A 919 20.10 6.68 -9.56
CA ASP A 919 19.06 5.65 -9.56
C ASP A 919 18.05 5.94 -10.68
N ARG A 920 16.92 5.25 -10.70
CA ARG A 920 15.79 5.52 -11.61
C ARG A 920 14.47 5.37 -10.86
N GLU A 921 13.38 5.89 -11.43
CA GLU A 921 12.05 5.59 -10.91
C GLU A 921 11.68 4.12 -11.08
N LEU A 922 10.72 3.68 -10.27
CA LEU A 922 10.24 2.31 -10.26
C LEU A 922 9.70 1.92 -11.63
N LEU A 923 10.13 0.75 -12.10
CA LEU A 923 9.60 0.15 -13.31
C LEU A 923 8.36 -0.68 -12.94
N GLU A 924 7.25 -0.43 -13.63
CA GLU A 924 6.02 -1.18 -13.46
C GLU A 924 5.97 -2.41 -14.39
N PRO A 925 5.40 -3.56 -13.97
CA PRO A 925 5.35 -4.77 -14.80
C PRO A 925 4.68 -4.55 -16.17
N HIS A 926 3.65 -3.71 -16.23
CA HIS A 926 2.93 -3.39 -17.47
C HIS A 926 3.78 -2.58 -18.47
N ALA A 927 4.84 -1.88 -18.03
CA ALA A 927 5.78 -1.22 -18.95
C ALA A 927 6.69 -2.23 -19.66
N LEU A 928 7.00 -3.37 -19.01
CA LEU A 928 7.65 -4.50 -19.66
C LEU A 928 6.70 -5.31 -20.54
N ARG A 929 5.38 -5.26 -20.29
CA ARG A 929 4.34 -5.98 -21.04
C ARG A 929 3.16 -5.07 -21.43
N PRO A 930 3.36 -4.06 -22.30
CA PRO A 930 2.24 -3.31 -22.85
C PRO A 930 1.40 -4.23 -23.74
N ALA A 931 0.09 -3.96 -23.88
CA ALA A 931 -0.84 -4.88 -24.56
C ALA A 931 -0.39 -5.27 -25.99
N ALA A 932 0.17 -4.33 -26.75
CA ALA A 932 0.70 -4.56 -28.10
C ALA A 932 1.98 -5.42 -28.15
N ALA A 933 2.60 -5.72 -27.00
CA ALA A 933 3.82 -6.52 -26.88
C ALA A 933 3.73 -7.52 -25.70
N ALA A 934 2.54 -8.02 -25.39
CA ALA A 934 2.32 -8.95 -24.27
C ALA A 934 3.13 -10.26 -24.41
N ALA A 935 3.35 -10.72 -25.64
CA ALA A 935 4.16 -11.91 -25.95
C ALA A 935 5.68 -11.64 -26.11
N ARG A 936 6.15 -10.42 -25.81
CA ARG A 936 7.54 -10.00 -26.04
C ARG A 936 8.55 -10.84 -25.24
N ARG A 937 9.42 -11.55 -25.96
CA ARG A 937 10.51 -12.39 -25.43
C ARG A 937 11.75 -11.59 -24.98
N VAL A 938 11.53 -10.43 -24.37
CA VAL A 938 12.60 -9.55 -23.88
C VAL A 938 12.26 -9.10 -22.48
N THR A 939 13.16 -9.32 -21.52
CA THR A 939 13.04 -8.90 -20.11
C THR A 939 14.34 -8.29 -19.60
N LEU A 940 14.33 -7.78 -18.37
CA LEU A 940 15.43 -7.05 -17.74
C LEU A 940 15.71 -7.57 -16.33
N ILE A 941 16.93 -7.39 -15.83
CA ILE A 941 17.33 -7.90 -14.52
C ILE A 941 18.37 -7.02 -13.80
N GLY A 942 18.42 -7.07 -12.46
CA GLY A 942 19.38 -6.31 -11.65
C GLY A 942 19.33 -4.80 -11.94
N ASP A 943 20.49 -4.14 -12.04
CA ASP A 943 20.60 -2.71 -12.34
C ASP A 943 20.02 -2.31 -13.71
N ALA A 944 19.84 -3.27 -14.63
CA ALA A 944 19.13 -3.01 -15.88
C ALA A 944 17.61 -2.93 -15.69
N ALA A 945 17.03 -3.47 -14.61
CA ALA A 945 15.59 -3.38 -14.31
C ALA A 945 15.27 -2.40 -13.17
N HIS A 946 16.00 -2.47 -12.06
CA HIS A 946 15.72 -1.78 -10.80
C HIS A 946 16.99 -1.16 -10.17
N PRO A 947 17.71 -0.29 -10.90
CA PRO A 947 18.94 0.33 -10.39
C PRO A 947 18.67 1.11 -9.10
N MET A 948 19.56 0.92 -8.12
CA MET A 948 19.39 1.45 -6.76
C MET A 948 20.70 2.00 -6.21
N THR A 949 20.58 2.91 -5.25
CA THR A 949 21.75 3.53 -4.61
C THR A 949 22.52 2.52 -3.73
N PRO A 950 23.84 2.68 -3.53
CA PRO A 950 24.66 1.69 -2.82
C PRO A 950 24.29 1.52 -1.33
N PHE A 951 23.61 2.48 -0.71
CA PHE A 951 23.51 2.66 0.75
C PHE A 951 22.65 1.63 1.51
N LYS A 952 22.30 0.49 0.89
CA LYS A 952 21.69 -0.69 1.51
C LYS A 952 22.33 -2.03 1.12
N ALA A 953 23.40 -2.02 0.31
CA ALA A 953 24.06 -3.21 -0.23
C ALA A 953 23.15 -4.18 -1.04
N GLN A 954 22.04 -3.71 -1.61
CA GLN A 954 21.02 -4.60 -2.17
C GLN A 954 21.21 -5.02 -3.64
N GLY A 955 21.82 -4.19 -4.50
CA GLY A 955 21.84 -4.43 -5.95
C GLY A 955 22.27 -5.84 -6.37
N ALA A 956 23.45 -6.29 -5.91
CA ALA A 956 23.94 -7.65 -6.18
C ALA A 956 23.03 -8.74 -5.57
N ASN A 957 22.56 -8.57 -4.34
CA ASN A 957 21.67 -9.53 -3.66
C ASN A 957 20.32 -9.68 -4.39
N GLN A 958 19.78 -8.59 -4.94
CA GLN A 958 18.57 -8.62 -5.76
C GLN A 958 18.86 -9.30 -7.11
N ALA A 959 19.94 -8.95 -7.81
CA ALA A 959 20.30 -9.57 -9.10
C ALA A 959 20.53 -11.09 -8.99
N LEU A 960 21.19 -11.56 -7.93
CA LEU A 960 21.36 -12.99 -7.64
C LEU A 960 20.00 -13.68 -7.39
N SER A 961 19.10 -13.01 -6.67
CA SER A 961 17.76 -13.53 -6.37
C SER A 961 16.84 -13.51 -7.61
N ASP A 962 17.02 -12.54 -8.51
CA ASP A 962 16.32 -12.48 -9.79
C ASP A 962 16.75 -13.62 -10.71
N ALA A 963 18.05 -13.93 -10.78
CA ALA A 963 18.57 -14.99 -11.64
C ALA A 963 17.93 -16.35 -11.33
N VAL A 964 17.86 -16.71 -10.04
CA VAL A 964 17.18 -17.93 -9.57
C VAL A 964 15.68 -17.87 -9.89
N LEU A 965 15.01 -16.75 -9.56
CA LEU A 965 13.58 -16.58 -9.79
C LEU A 965 13.19 -16.66 -11.27
N LEU A 966 13.97 -16.06 -12.17
CA LEU A 966 13.77 -16.13 -13.62
C LEU A 966 13.87 -17.58 -14.09
N ALA A 967 14.95 -18.26 -13.71
CA ALA A 967 15.21 -19.62 -14.16
C ALA A 967 14.18 -20.63 -13.61
N ASP A 968 13.76 -20.50 -12.35
CA ASP A 968 12.68 -21.31 -11.75
C ASP A 968 11.33 -21.07 -12.42
N THR A 969 11.00 -19.80 -12.69
CA THR A 969 9.72 -19.44 -13.33
C THR A 969 9.67 -19.91 -14.79
N LEU A 970 10.77 -19.79 -15.53
CA LEU A 970 10.91 -20.35 -16.88
C LEU A 970 10.76 -21.87 -16.87
N ALA A 971 11.50 -22.57 -16.02
CA ALA A 971 11.42 -24.04 -15.93
C ALA A 971 10.01 -24.53 -15.56
N ALA A 972 9.33 -23.83 -14.64
CA ALA A 972 7.95 -24.15 -14.25
C ALA A 972 6.95 -23.93 -15.40
N CYS A 973 6.98 -22.77 -16.04
CA CYS A 973 6.04 -22.48 -17.14
C CYS A 973 6.32 -23.31 -18.40
N VAL A 974 7.57 -23.71 -18.65
CA VAL A 974 7.92 -24.65 -19.73
C VAL A 974 7.37 -26.05 -19.47
N ARG A 975 7.37 -26.52 -18.21
CA ARG A 975 6.64 -27.76 -17.84
C ARG A 975 5.15 -27.63 -18.09
N SER A 976 4.52 -26.55 -17.64
CA SER A 976 3.06 -26.39 -17.68
C SER A 976 2.48 -26.03 -19.05
N HIS A 977 3.27 -25.43 -19.95
CA HIS A 977 2.78 -24.87 -21.21
C HIS A 977 3.62 -25.24 -22.45
N GLY A 978 4.62 -26.12 -22.28
CA GLY A 978 5.57 -26.48 -23.34
C GLY A 978 6.58 -25.38 -23.66
N ALA A 979 7.60 -25.73 -24.45
CA ALA A 979 8.75 -24.88 -24.71
C ALA A 979 8.41 -23.49 -25.27
N ALA A 980 7.55 -23.42 -26.28
CA ALA A 980 7.20 -22.16 -26.95
C ALA A 980 6.35 -21.24 -26.06
N ARG A 981 5.20 -21.71 -25.53
CA ARG A 981 4.29 -20.87 -24.74
C ARG A 981 4.78 -20.64 -23.31
N GLY A 982 5.55 -21.58 -22.76
CA GLY A 982 6.11 -21.50 -21.41
C GLY A 982 7.07 -20.33 -21.20
N VAL A 983 7.93 -20.03 -22.18
CA VAL A 983 8.80 -18.85 -22.12
C VAL A 983 7.97 -17.57 -22.00
N VAL A 984 6.92 -17.41 -22.83
CA VAL A 984 6.05 -16.23 -22.80
C VAL A 984 5.26 -16.12 -21.50
N ALA A 985 4.71 -17.24 -21.00
CA ALA A 985 3.95 -17.29 -19.76
C ALA A 985 4.81 -16.99 -18.50
N ALA A 986 6.11 -17.33 -18.53
CA ALA A 986 7.01 -17.10 -17.40
C ALA A 986 7.29 -15.61 -17.12
N LEU A 987 7.45 -14.81 -18.19
CA LEU A 987 7.95 -13.44 -18.08
C LEU A 987 7.07 -12.51 -17.22
N PRO A 988 5.74 -12.39 -17.41
CA PRO A 988 4.92 -11.52 -16.57
C PRO A 988 4.90 -11.98 -15.10
N LEU A 989 4.99 -13.28 -14.83
CA LEU A 989 5.06 -13.84 -13.48
C LEU A 989 6.40 -13.52 -12.80
N PHE A 990 7.51 -13.64 -13.54
CA PHE A 990 8.84 -13.24 -13.11
C PHE A 990 8.89 -11.74 -12.82
N GLU A 991 8.41 -10.91 -13.76
CA GLU A 991 8.50 -9.45 -13.71
C GLU A 991 7.68 -8.86 -12.56
N ALA A 992 6.44 -9.33 -12.37
CA ALA A 992 5.61 -8.90 -11.25
C ALA A 992 6.27 -9.20 -9.89
N LYS A 993 6.84 -10.40 -9.73
CA LYS A 993 7.54 -10.81 -8.49
C LYS A 993 8.85 -10.04 -8.30
N MET A 994 9.66 -9.91 -9.36
CA MET A 994 10.95 -9.22 -9.34
C MET A 994 10.80 -7.73 -9.00
N LEU A 995 9.89 -7.02 -9.68
CA LEU A 995 9.68 -5.58 -9.50
C LEU A 995 9.04 -5.27 -8.14
N SER A 996 8.04 -6.05 -7.71
CA SER A 996 7.43 -5.92 -6.38
C SER A 996 8.44 -6.14 -5.24
N ARG A 997 9.36 -7.09 -5.41
CA ARG A 997 10.42 -7.38 -4.43
C ARG A 997 11.47 -6.27 -4.38
N SER A 998 11.94 -5.81 -5.53
CA SER A 998 13.03 -4.84 -5.66
C SER A 998 12.60 -3.39 -5.36
N ALA A 999 11.36 -3.00 -5.63
CA ALA A 999 10.85 -1.64 -5.40
C ALA A 999 11.10 -1.12 -3.98
N ARG A 1000 10.86 -1.95 -2.94
CA ARG A 1000 11.14 -1.60 -1.53
C ARG A 1000 12.62 -1.35 -1.26
N MET A 1001 13.52 -1.99 -2.01
CA MET A 1001 14.95 -1.82 -1.89
C MET A 1001 15.44 -0.57 -2.63
N VAL A 1002 14.91 -0.28 -3.83
CA VAL A 1002 15.17 0.96 -4.57
C VAL A 1002 14.80 2.17 -3.69
N LEU A 1003 13.53 2.29 -3.30
CA LEU A 1003 13.03 3.40 -2.48
C LEU A 1003 13.76 3.52 -1.15
N GLY A 1004 13.94 2.40 -0.44
CA GLY A 1004 14.62 2.40 0.85
C GLY A 1004 16.12 2.72 0.76
N SER A 1005 16.78 2.45 -0.37
CA SER A 1005 18.16 2.88 -0.60
C SER A 1005 18.24 4.39 -0.81
N ARG A 1006 17.34 4.95 -1.62
CA ARG A 1006 17.21 6.38 -1.92
C ARG A 1006 16.89 7.20 -0.66
N GLU A 1007 16.02 6.69 0.21
CA GLU A 1007 15.77 7.27 1.54
C GLU A 1007 17.04 7.25 2.39
N LYS A 1008 17.75 6.11 2.46
CA LYS A 1008 18.96 5.97 3.26
C LYS A 1008 20.11 6.85 2.76
N ALA A 1009 20.19 7.09 1.45
CA ALA A 1009 21.09 8.07 0.84
C ALA A 1009 20.87 9.47 1.43
N ARG A 1010 19.61 9.92 1.52
CA ARG A 1010 19.25 11.24 2.09
C ARG A 1010 19.49 11.29 3.59
N GLU A 1011 19.15 10.23 4.32
CA GLU A 1011 19.34 10.13 5.77
C GLU A 1011 20.83 10.29 6.16
N LEU A 1012 21.71 9.53 5.51
CA LEU A 1012 23.16 9.46 5.80
C LEU A 1012 23.92 10.76 5.51
N HIS A 1013 23.44 11.57 4.57
CA HIS A 1013 24.03 12.87 4.20
C HIS A 1013 23.19 14.03 4.76
N SER A 1014 22.66 13.85 5.98
CA SER A 1014 21.89 14.85 6.71
C SER A 1014 22.23 14.83 8.20
N ARG A 1015 21.85 15.88 8.94
CA ARG A 1015 21.94 15.94 10.42
C ARG A 1015 21.20 14.82 11.15
N VAL A 1016 20.34 14.05 10.48
CA VAL A 1016 19.69 12.87 11.08
C VAL A 1016 20.72 11.76 11.34
N ALA A 1017 21.77 11.64 10.52
CA ALA A 1017 22.84 10.66 10.68
C ALA A 1017 23.63 10.82 12.00
N LEU A 1018 23.67 12.04 12.55
CA LEU A 1018 24.31 12.36 13.84
C LEU A 1018 23.45 11.96 15.07
N GLN A 1019 22.21 11.51 14.86
CA GLN A 1019 21.34 11.07 15.95
C GLN A 1019 21.63 9.62 16.33
N GLN A 1020 21.60 9.32 17.64
CA GLN A 1020 21.89 7.99 18.15
C GLN A 1020 21.04 6.90 17.50
N ALA A 1021 21.69 5.83 17.04
CA ALA A 1021 21.07 4.84 16.17
C ALA A 1021 20.08 3.93 16.93
N ARG A 1022 18.77 4.21 16.81
CA ARG A 1022 17.66 3.43 17.41
C ARG A 1022 17.52 1.98 16.89
N LYS A 1023 18.48 1.45 16.14
CA LYS A 1023 18.51 0.05 15.68
C LYS A 1023 19.23 -0.83 16.71
N ALA A 1024 20.38 -0.35 17.21
CA ALA A 1024 21.19 -1.01 18.24
C ALA A 1024 20.37 -1.47 19.47
N GLN A 1025 19.46 -0.61 19.91
CA GLN A 1025 18.55 -0.82 21.05
C GLN A 1025 17.56 -1.99 20.87
N ARG A 1026 17.31 -2.43 19.62
CA ARG A 1026 16.38 -3.55 19.32
C ARG A 1026 17.08 -4.91 19.32
N GLU A 1027 18.37 -4.92 19.01
CA GLU A 1027 19.15 -6.15 18.84
C GLU A 1027 19.87 -6.54 20.14
N THR A 1028 20.27 -5.55 20.95
CA THR A 1028 20.87 -5.75 22.28
C THR A 1028 19.85 -5.87 23.41
N GLY A 1029 18.69 -5.21 23.29
CA GLY A 1029 17.70 -5.09 24.37
C GLY A 1029 18.05 -4.04 25.44
N VAL A 1030 19.22 -3.40 25.36
CA VAL A 1030 19.74 -2.44 26.34
C VAL A 1030 19.40 -1.00 25.93
N ASP A 1031 19.17 -0.09 26.90
CA ASP A 1031 18.99 1.33 26.59
C ASP A 1031 20.29 1.97 26.09
N MET A 1032 20.41 2.03 24.77
CA MET A 1032 21.56 2.60 24.07
C MET A 1032 21.84 4.06 24.43
N ARG A 1033 20.86 4.83 24.92
CA ARG A 1033 21.13 6.19 25.41
C ARG A 1033 22.00 6.17 26.65
N THR A 1034 21.66 5.29 27.59
CA THR A 1034 22.42 5.07 28.83
C THR A 1034 23.80 4.47 28.54
N VAL A 1035 23.89 3.49 27.63
CA VAL A 1035 25.18 2.90 27.21
C VAL A 1035 26.07 3.94 26.52
N VAL A 1036 25.58 4.68 25.52
CA VAL A 1036 26.37 5.73 24.84
C VAL A 1036 26.76 6.86 25.79
N ARG A 1037 25.93 7.21 26.78
CA ARG A 1037 26.31 8.15 27.84
C ARG A 1037 27.47 7.61 28.69
N ARG A 1038 27.46 6.32 29.05
CA ARG A 1038 28.54 5.65 29.79
C ARG A 1038 29.82 5.56 28.97
N LEU A 1039 29.73 5.20 27.69
CA LEU A 1039 30.87 5.20 26.77
C LEU A 1039 31.51 6.59 26.72
N ARG A 1040 30.72 7.66 26.53
CA ARG A 1040 31.22 9.05 26.58
C ARG A 1040 31.86 9.43 27.92
N ALA A 1041 31.27 9.01 29.05
CA ALA A 1041 31.80 9.31 30.39
C ALA A 1041 33.10 8.54 30.71
N ARG A 1042 33.34 7.41 30.04
CA ARG A 1042 34.60 6.63 30.10
C ARG A 1042 35.53 6.94 28.92
N GLU A 1043 35.23 8.02 28.18
CA GLU A 1043 35.94 8.48 26.98
C GLU A 1043 36.09 7.42 25.86
N VAL A 1044 35.24 6.38 25.84
CA VAL A 1044 35.30 5.30 24.85
C VAL A 1044 34.78 5.77 23.48
N GLY A 1045 35.63 5.64 22.46
CA GLY A 1045 35.39 6.07 21.09
C GLY A 1045 36.18 5.26 20.06
N ALA A 1046 36.34 5.80 18.85
CA ALA A 1046 37.07 5.14 17.77
C ALA A 1046 38.54 4.84 18.11
N HIS A 1047 39.20 5.75 18.85
CA HIS A 1047 40.58 5.57 19.31
C HIS A 1047 40.73 4.35 20.25
N SER A 1048 39.67 3.96 20.97
CA SER A 1048 39.67 2.82 21.88
C SER A 1048 39.75 1.47 21.16
N ALA A 1049 39.74 1.45 19.82
CA ALA A 1049 40.06 0.27 19.03
C ALA A 1049 41.53 -0.19 19.16
N ALA A 1050 42.41 0.66 19.70
CA ALA A 1050 43.78 0.30 20.07
C ALA A 1050 43.92 -0.31 21.49
N ASP A 1051 42.85 -0.43 22.27
CA ASP A 1051 42.87 -1.14 23.56
C ASP A 1051 43.27 -2.62 23.33
N PRO A 1052 44.24 -3.18 24.07
CA PRO A 1052 44.67 -4.58 23.92
C PRO A 1052 43.55 -5.63 24.07
N ARG A 1053 42.44 -5.27 24.72
CA ARG A 1053 41.24 -6.12 24.87
C ARG A 1053 40.30 -6.07 23.66
N GLY A 1054 40.46 -5.07 22.79
CA GLY A 1054 39.63 -4.80 21.62
C GLY A 1054 38.34 -4.03 21.93
N LEU A 1055 37.89 -3.20 20.98
CA LEU A 1055 36.74 -2.30 21.14
C LEU A 1055 35.44 -3.01 21.57
N ASP A 1056 35.18 -4.21 21.06
CA ASP A 1056 33.98 -4.98 21.38
C ASP A 1056 33.92 -5.33 22.88
N ALA A 1057 35.05 -5.68 23.50
CA ALA A 1057 35.14 -6.01 24.92
C ALA A 1057 34.94 -4.78 25.81
N VAL A 1058 35.57 -3.66 25.47
CA VAL A 1058 35.41 -2.38 26.18
C VAL A 1058 33.95 -1.90 26.14
N VAL A 1059 33.28 -2.10 25.00
CA VAL A 1059 31.87 -1.73 24.82
C VAL A 1059 30.93 -2.68 25.55
N ALA A 1060 31.23 -3.99 25.58
CA ALA A 1060 30.48 -4.97 26.36
C ALA A 1060 30.54 -4.66 27.87
N GLU A 1061 31.72 -4.35 28.40
CA GLU A 1061 31.91 -3.95 29.82
C GLU A 1061 31.05 -2.74 30.19
N ALA A 1062 30.93 -1.76 29.29
CA ALA A 1062 30.08 -0.59 29.46
C ALA A 1062 28.57 -0.90 29.39
N MET A 1063 28.16 -1.95 28.66
CA MET A 1063 26.79 -2.46 28.63
C MET A 1063 26.44 -3.19 29.93
N GLU A 1064 27.27 -4.12 30.41
CA GLU A 1064 26.99 -4.92 31.61
C GLU A 1064 26.84 -4.02 32.86
N GLY A 1065 27.70 -3.01 33.00
CA GLY A 1065 27.53 -2.03 34.07
C GLY A 1065 26.22 -1.21 33.95
N ALA A 1066 25.69 -1.00 32.74
CA ALA A 1066 24.42 -0.29 32.53
C ALA A 1066 23.20 -1.17 32.87
N GLU A 1067 23.31 -2.48 32.65
CA GLU A 1067 22.32 -3.48 33.10
C GLU A 1067 22.26 -3.51 34.63
N ALA A 1068 23.42 -3.61 35.31
CA ALA A 1068 23.51 -3.61 36.77
C ALA A 1068 22.93 -2.34 37.44
N GLU A 1069 23.13 -1.16 36.84
CA GLU A 1069 22.54 0.11 37.31
C GLU A 1069 21.00 0.12 37.18
N ALA A 1070 20.47 -0.50 36.12
CA ALA A 1070 19.03 -0.60 35.89
C ALA A 1070 18.36 -1.54 36.91
N GLU A 1071 19.01 -2.65 37.26
CA GLU A 1071 18.56 -3.57 38.30
C GLU A 1071 18.64 -2.95 39.70
N GLY A 1072 19.77 -2.30 40.03
CA GLY A 1072 19.95 -1.60 41.31
C GLY A 1072 18.93 -0.48 41.52
N GLY A 1073 18.73 0.38 40.51
CA GLY A 1073 17.74 1.46 40.56
C GLY A 1073 16.29 1.00 40.55
N ALA A 1074 16.00 -0.23 40.09
CA ALA A 1074 14.69 -0.85 40.24
C ALA A 1074 14.46 -1.34 41.69
N SER A 1075 15.48 -1.94 42.31
CA SER A 1075 15.46 -2.38 43.72
C SER A 1075 15.27 -1.19 44.69
N GLU A 1076 15.98 -0.08 44.47
CA GLU A 1076 15.84 1.13 45.27
C GLU A 1076 14.43 1.76 45.14
N LYS A 1077 13.88 1.82 43.91
CA LYS A 1077 12.51 2.27 43.69
C LYS A 1077 11.46 1.34 44.30
N ALA A 1078 11.72 0.03 44.37
CA ALA A 1078 10.85 -0.91 45.06
C ALA A 1078 10.84 -0.66 46.58
N ARG A 1079 12.02 -0.44 47.20
CA ARG A 1079 12.13 -0.04 48.62
C ARG A 1079 11.41 1.28 48.92
N LEU A 1080 11.65 2.32 48.12
CA LEU A 1080 10.98 3.62 48.27
C LEU A 1080 9.46 3.56 48.06
N LYS A 1081 8.98 2.64 47.20
CA LYS A 1081 7.55 2.40 47.00
C LYS A 1081 6.94 1.63 48.17
N ALA A 1082 7.65 0.65 48.75
CA ALA A 1082 7.20 -0.08 49.94
C ALA A 1082 7.05 0.85 51.16
N GLY A 1083 8.05 1.70 51.45
CA GLY A 1083 7.96 2.68 52.53
C GLY A 1083 6.78 3.66 52.39
N ARG A 1084 6.50 4.11 51.16
CA ARG A 1084 5.33 4.96 50.85
C ARG A 1084 3.97 4.25 50.89
N VAL A 1085 3.94 2.92 50.89
CA VAL A 1085 2.70 2.16 51.12
C VAL A 1085 2.48 1.98 52.61
N HIS A 1086 3.54 1.71 53.39
CA HIS A 1086 3.44 1.57 54.84
C HIS A 1086 2.95 2.87 55.52
N GLN A 1087 3.58 4.00 55.18
CA GLN A 1087 3.20 5.32 55.70
C GLN A 1087 1.76 5.73 55.32
N LYS A 1088 1.23 5.17 54.22
CA LYS A 1088 -0.17 5.38 53.78
C LYS A 1088 -1.18 4.40 54.38
N ALA A 1089 -0.72 3.32 55.00
CA ALA A 1089 -1.57 2.42 55.76
C ALA A 1089 -1.87 3.06 57.13
N GLU A 1090 -0.83 3.54 57.82
CA GLU A 1090 -0.97 4.27 59.09
C GLU A 1090 -1.86 5.53 58.92
N GLU A 1091 -1.60 6.38 57.91
CA GLU A 1091 -2.45 7.55 57.57
C GLU A 1091 -3.90 7.20 57.19
N ALA A 1092 -4.19 5.93 56.88
CA ALA A 1092 -5.54 5.47 56.54
C ALA A 1092 -6.27 4.79 57.71
N GLU A 1093 -5.52 4.23 58.66
CA GLU A 1093 -6.06 3.56 59.85
C GLU A 1093 -6.55 4.60 60.87
N GLU A 1094 -5.75 5.65 61.14
CA GLU A 1094 -6.18 6.84 61.93
C GLU A 1094 -7.39 7.56 61.30
N ALA A 1095 -7.54 7.49 59.97
CA ALA A 1095 -8.64 8.13 59.25
C ALA A 1095 -9.95 7.31 59.25
N VAL A 1096 -9.92 6.04 59.67
CA VAL A 1096 -11.10 5.17 59.78
C VAL A 1096 -11.66 5.20 61.20
N GLU A 1097 -10.82 5.17 62.24
CA GLU A 1097 -11.29 5.33 63.63
C GLU A 1097 -11.98 6.68 63.86
N ALA A 1098 -11.60 7.74 63.12
CA ALA A 1098 -12.23 9.06 63.20
C ALA A 1098 -13.61 9.18 62.52
N VAL A 1099 -14.12 8.11 61.87
CA VAL A 1099 -15.37 8.13 61.09
C VAL A 1099 -16.46 7.23 61.69
N GLU A 1100 -16.13 6.30 62.59
CA GLU A 1100 -17.10 5.41 63.24
C GLU A 1100 -17.73 5.98 64.53
N ALA A 1101 -17.53 7.28 64.81
CA ALA A 1101 -18.03 7.93 66.02
C ALA A 1101 -18.57 9.35 65.77
N GLU A 1102 -19.69 9.47 65.07
CA GLU A 1102 -20.77 10.44 65.39
C GLU A 1102 -22.05 10.14 64.59
N ASP A 1103 -23.18 10.04 65.28
CA ASP A 1103 -24.48 9.65 64.73
C ASP A 1103 -25.31 10.86 64.24
N ALA A 1104 -25.98 10.63 63.11
CA ALA A 1104 -27.34 11.08 62.75
C ALA A 1104 -27.68 12.57 62.46
N GLU A 1105 -28.51 12.69 61.41
CA GLU A 1105 -29.40 13.79 61.00
C GLU A 1105 -28.85 14.90 60.07
N ASP A 1106 -29.75 15.32 59.15
CA ASP A 1106 -29.68 16.31 58.06
C ASP A 1106 -28.69 16.09 56.88
N ALA A 1107 -29.22 15.49 55.81
CA ALA A 1107 -28.53 15.21 54.56
C ALA A 1107 -28.84 16.22 53.44
N GLU A 1108 -28.28 17.44 53.51
CA GLU A 1108 -28.19 18.35 52.33
C GLU A 1108 -26.79 19.00 52.12
N ASP A 1109 -25.89 19.04 53.12
CA ASP A 1109 -24.59 19.74 53.03
C ASP A 1109 -23.37 18.89 52.58
N ALA A 1110 -23.58 17.65 52.15
CA ALA A 1110 -22.48 16.71 51.85
C ALA A 1110 -21.62 17.09 50.61
N GLU A 1111 -22.14 17.91 49.69
CA GLU A 1111 -21.42 18.23 48.45
C GLU A 1111 -20.35 19.34 48.64
N ASP A 1112 -20.60 20.31 49.53
CA ASP A 1112 -19.67 21.43 49.77
C ASP A 1112 -18.44 21.04 50.61
N ALA A 1113 -18.59 20.08 51.54
CA ALA A 1113 -17.46 19.52 52.29
C ALA A 1113 -16.41 18.86 51.37
N MET A 1114 -16.85 18.16 50.32
CA MET A 1114 -15.95 17.52 49.35
C MET A 1114 -15.24 18.54 48.43
N VAL A 1115 -15.82 19.73 48.23
CA VAL A 1115 -15.17 20.84 47.50
C VAL A 1115 -14.09 21.51 48.34
N ALA A 1116 -14.31 21.66 49.65
CA ALA A 1116 -13.33 22.22 50.59
C ALA A 1116 -12.05 21.36 50.68
N ALA A 1117 -12.19 20.02 50.77
CA ALA A 1117 -11.05 19.10 50.83
C ALA A 1117 -10.14 19.17 49.58
N LYS A 1118 -10.72 19.39 48.39
CA LYS A 1118 -9.96 19.54 47.13
C LYS A 1118 -9.13 20.83 47.07
N ARG A 1119 -9.47 21.88 47.83
CA ARG A 1119 -8.70 23.14 47.86
C ARG A 1119 -7.40 23.07 48.67
N LYS A 1120 -7.28 22.19 49.68
CA LYS A 1120 -6.07 22.12 50.54
C LYS A 1120 -4.84 21.49 49.88
N LYS A 1121 -4.98 20.74 48.77
CA LYS A 1121 -3.87 19.98 48.13
C LYS A 1121 -3.05 20.77 47.09
N ARG A 1122 -3.13 22.11 47.08
CA ARG A 1122 -2.38 23.01 46.17
C ARG A 1122 -1.71 24.20 46.88
N ALA A 1123 -0.79 23.89 47.78
CA ALA A 1123 0.29 24.75 48.30
C ALA A 1123 1.46 23.80 48.62
N ARG A 1124 2.76 24.06 48.42
CA ARG A 1124 3.63 25.22 48.10
C ARG A 1124 4.93 24.63 47.45
N PRO A 1125 6.06 25.34 47.20
CA PRO A 1125 6.32 26.79 47.23
C PRO A 1125 6.84 27.36 45.90
N GLU A 1126 6.91 28.70 45.81
CA GLU A 1126 7.63 29.44 44.77
C GLU A 1126 9.05 29.85 45.21
N GLY A 1127 9.94 30.03 44.23
CA GLY A 1127 11.21 30.77 44.35
C GLY A 1127 12.16 30.44 43.19
N GLY A 1128 12.64 31.37 42.36
CA GLY A 1128 12.33 32.80 42.24
C GLY A 1128 13.08 33.45 41.06
N ALA A 1129 12.81 34.75 40.78
CA ALA A 1129 13.45 35.62 39.77
C ALA A 1129 13.19 35.29 38.27
N LYS A 1130 12.15 35.82 37.62
CA LYS A 1130 11.91 37.21 37.12
C LYS A 1130 12.71 37.63 35.86
N ARG A 1131 11.98 37.87 34.75
CA ARG A 1131 12.03 39.17 34.03
C ARG A 1131 10.76 39.47 33.21
N ARG A 1132 10.11 40.57 33.59
CA ARG A 1132 9.04 41.41 32.99
C ARG A 1132 8.33 40.96 31.68
N LYS A 1133 6.99 40.90 31.76
CA LYS A 1133 6.05 41.20 30.65
C LYS A 1133 5.94 42.71 30.42
N VAL A 1134 5.61 43.11 29.19
CA VAL A 1134 4.76 44.28 28.91
C VAL A 1134 3.59 43.79 28.03
N SER A 1135 2.43 44.41 28.21
CA SER A 1135 1.11 43.97 27.76
C SER A 1135 0.70 44.45 26.37
N GLY A 1136 -0.16 43.69 25.69
CA GLY A 1136 -0.93 44.15 24.54
C GLY A 1136 -1.58 42.98 23.79
N ASN A 1137 -2.91 42.88 23.86
CA ASN A 1137 -3.70 41.92 23.08
C ASN A 1137 -4.82 42.70 22.39
N PRO A 1138 -4.93 42.62 21.05
CA PRO A 1138 -6.26 42.54 20.43
C PRO A 1138 -6.24 41.60 19.19
N PRO A 1139 -7.35 41.42 18.47
CA PRO A 1139 -8.44 40.51 18.83
C PRO A 1139 -8.58 39.34 17.82
N ALA A 1140 -9.51 38.41 18.09
CA ALA A 1140 -9.72 37.24 17.24
C ALA A 1140 -10.31 37.59 15.86
N VAL A 1141 -9.75 36.99 14.80
CA VAL A 1141 -10.32 36.93 13.44
C VAL A 1141 -10.20 35.48 12.92
N ALA A 1142 -11.18 35.06 12.12
CA ALA A 1142 -11.43 33.66 11.76
C ALA A 1142 -10.26 32.95 11.04
N TYR A 1143 -10.03 31.67 11.39
CA TYR A 1143 -9.06 30.81 10.73
C TYR A 1143 -9.70 30.08 9.53
N ALA A 1144 -9.35 30.53 8.32
CA ALA A 1144 -9.61 29.79 7.09
C ALA A 1144 -8.53 28.70 6.85
N THR A 1145 -9.01 27.57 6.33
CA THR A 1145 -8.31 26.41 5.76
C THR A 1145 -6.87 26.60 5.25
N ARG A 1146 -5.92 25.77 5.73
CA ARG A 1146 -4.55 25.66 5.19
C ARG A 1146 -4.35 24.36 4.41
N GLN A 1147 -4.14 24.45 3.09
CA GLN A 1147 -3.56 23.40 2.24
C GLN A 1147 -2.01 23.41 2.31
N PRO A 1148 -1.32 22.30 1.96
CA PRO A 1148 0.14 22.24 1.93
C PRO A 1148 0.73 22.93 0.67
N LEU A 1149 1.08 24.21 0.81
CA LEU A 1149 1.58 25.08 -0.29
C LEU A 1149 2.96 24.72 -0.89
N TRP A 1150 3.72 23.81 -0.28
CA TRP A 1150 5.17 23.64 -0.53
C TRP A 1150 5.56 23.24 -1.97
N GLY A 1151 4.68 22.58 -2.72
CA GLY A 1151 4.94 22.21 -4.12
C GLY A 1151 4.95 23.42 -5.07
N LYS A 1152 3.95 24.32 -4.98
CA LYS A 1152 3.82 25.49 -5.86
C LYS A 1152 4.75 26.65 -5.46
N VAL A 1153 5.17 26.70 -4.19
CA VAL A 1153 6.07 27.76 -3.68
C VAL A 1153 7.45 27.72 -4.34
N ASN A 1154 8.07 26.54 -4.53
CA ASN A 1154 9.42 26.46 -5.12
C ASN A 1154 9.49 26.93 -6.58
N GLU A 1155 8.39 26.92 -7.33
CA GLU A 1155 8.35 27.35 -8.72
C GLU A 1155 8.07 28.85 -8.87
N ALA A 1156 7.30 29.44 -7.94
CA ALA A 1156 7.09 30.88 -7.85
C ALA A 1156 8.37 31.62 -7.40
N TRP A 1157 9.09 31.09 -6.40
CA TRP A 1157 10.30 31.74 -5.86
C TRP A 1157 11.52 31.74 -6.80
N ARG A 1158 11.46 31.00 -7.92
CA ARG A 1158 12.43 31.12 -9.03
C ARG A 1158 12.15 32.33 -9.95
N LYS A 1159 11.04 33.04 -9.74
CA LYS A 1159 10.52 34.12 -10.60
C LYS A 1159 10.52 35.50 -9.93
N CYS A 1160 11.29 35.70 -8.86
CA CYS A 1160 11.46 37.00 -8.23
C CYS A 1160 12.92 37.30 -7.85
N VAL A 1161 13.22 38.59 -7.71
CA VAL A 1161 14.56 39.11 -7.41
C VAL A 1161 14.44 40.09 -6.25
N LEU A 1162 15.31 39.97 -5.23
CA LEU A 1162 15.35 40.91 -4.11
C LEU A 1162 15.86 42.28 -4.61
N VAL A 1163 15.03 43.32 -4.51
CA VAL A 1163 15.35 44.69 -4.94
C VAL A 1163 15.71 45.62 -3.78
N GLY A 1164 15.24 45.34 -2.56
CA GLY A 1164 15.56 46.17 -1.40
C GLY A 1164 15.07 45.60 -0.07
N THR A 1165 15.25 46.37 0.99
CA THR A 1165 14.66 46.15 2.32
C THR A 1165 14.11 47.47 2.84
N THR A 1166 12.91 47.45 3.42
CA THR A 1166 12.30 48.63 4.05
C THR A 1166 12.95 48.92 5.41
N GLU A 1167 12.74 50.11 5.96
CA GLU A 1167 13.27 50.48 7.29
C GLU A 1167 12.73 49.59 8.42
N GLY A 1168 11.57 48.95 8.22
CA GLY A 1168 11.01 47.92 9.12
C GLY A 1168 11.64 46.52 8.98
N GLY A 1169 12.59 46.33 8.07
CA GLY A 1169 13.29 45.05 7.87
C GLY A 1169 12.58 44.05 6.93
N GLU A 1170 11.49 44.45 6.28
CA GLU A 1170 10.82 43.62 5.27
C GLU A 1170 11.60 43.60 3.95
N CYS A 1171 11.62 42.44 3.29
CA CYS A 1171 12.34 42.21 2.04
C CYS A 1171 11.45 42.59 0.85
N GLN A 1172 11.81 43.64 0.10
CA GLN A 1172 11.15 43.97 -1.16
C GLN A 1172 11.67 43.09 -2.29
N VAL A 1173 10.79 42.31 -2.89
CA VAL A 1173 11.06 41.49 -4.08
C VAL A 1173 10.31 42.03 -5.30
N LYS A 1174 10.94 41.99 -6.47
CA LYS A 1174 10.33 42.30 -7.76
C LYS A 1174 10.16 41.00 -8.55
N TRP A 1175 8.95 40.74 -9.01
CA TRP A 1175 8.60 39.56 -9.80
C TRP A 1175 8.96 39.76 -11.28
N LEU A 1176 9.06 38.66 -12.05
CA LEU A 1176 9.37 38.71 -13.49
C LEU A 1176 8.29 39.43 -14.33
N ASP A 1177 7.07 39.56 -13.82
CA ASP A 1177 5.99 40.36 -14.43
C ASP A 1177 6.11 41.88 -14.15
N GLY A 1178 7.13 42.30 -13.39
CA GLY A 1178 7.41 43.69 -13.05
C GLY A 1178 6.76 44.18 -11.75
N THR A 1179 5.84 43.42 -11.15
CA THR A 1179 5.21 43.77 -9.87
C THR A 1179 6.21 43.71 -8.72
N THR A 1180 5.98 44.47 -7.65
CA THR A 1180 6.86 44.52 -6.46
C THR A 1180 6.06 44.23 -5.20
N SER A 1181 6.62 43.46 -4.27
CA SER A 1181 5.95 43.05 -3.03
C SER A 1181 6.91 43.09 -1.85
N CYS A 1182 6.44 43.53 -0.67
CA CYS A 1182 7.14 43.34 0.59
C CYS A 1182 6.86 41.94 1.14
N LEU A 1183 7.92 41.24 1.56
CA LEU A 1183 7.84 39.92 2.20
C LEU A 1183 8.54 39.95 3.55
N ASP A 1184 7.90 39.36 4.56
CA ASP A 1184 8.47 39.19 5.89
C ASP A 1184 9.77 38.35 5.81
N PRO A 1185 10.87 38.80 6.45
CA PRO A 1185 12.18 38.16 6.38
C PRO A 1185 12.21 36.72 6.95
N GLN A 1186 11.16 36.20 7.59
CA GLN A 1186 11.08 34.79 7.98
C GLN A 1186 10.84 33.84 6.79
N TYR A 1187 10.22 34.31 5.70
CA TYR A 1187 9.89 33.49 4.53
C TYR A 1187 11.02 33.46 3.48
N VAL A 1188 11.99 34.37 3.57
CA VAL A 1188 13.15 34.43 2.67
C VAL A 1188 14.24 33.46 3.15
N GLN A 1189 14.64 32.51 2.29
CA GLN A 1189 15.60 31.45 2.68
C GLN A 1189 16.96 31.98 3.18
N PRO A 1190 17.64 31.27 4.12
CA PRO A 1190 18.85 31.77 4.77
C PRO A 1190 20.00 32.17 3.84
N ARG A 1191 20.13 31.57 2.65
CA ARG A 1191 21.16 31.91 1.65
C ARG A 1191 21.07 33.36 1.14
N VAL A 1192 19.91 34.00 1.23
CA VAL A 1192 19.75 35.42 0.84
C VAL A 1192 20.18 36.36 1.98
N LYS A 1193 19.98 35.98 3.25
CA LYS A 1193 20.37 36.79 4.42
C LYS A 1193 21.89 37.01 4.51
N THR A 1194 22.69 36.10 3.96
CA THR A 1194 24.16 36.23 3.94
C THR A 1194 24.62 37.39 3.04
N ALA A 1195 23.89 37.71 1.97
CA ALA A 1195 24.22 38.84 1.08
C ALA A 1195 23.95 40.21 1.73
N CYS A 1196 22.93 40.33 2.59
CA CYS A 1196 22.57 41.59 3.23
C CYS A 1196 23.54 42.03 4.34
N LYS A 1197 24.28 41.10 4.98
CA LYS A 1197 25.28 41.45 6.00
C LYS A 1197 26.59 42.02 5.43
N ALA A 1198 26.83 41.94 4.13
CA ALA A 1198 28.07 42.41 3.50
C ALA A 1198 28.05 43.91 3.09
N LYS A 1199 26.95 44.64 3.33
CA LYS A 1199 26.73 46.00 2.76
C LYS A 1199 27.09 47.20 3.62
N SER A 1200 27.71 47.05 4.80
CA SER A 1200 27.98 48.20 5.70
C SER A 1200 29.39 48.84 5.60
N LYS A 1201 30.37 48.23 4.92
CA LYS A 1201 31.74 48.79 4.81
C LYS A 1201 32.46 48.46 3.49
N ALA A 1202 32.16 49.20 2.41
CA ALA A 1202 33.08 49.44 1.28
C ALA A 1202 32.56 50.57 0.37
N LYS A 1203 33.46 51.42 -0.16
CA LYS A 1203 33.12 52.42 -1.20
C LYS A 1203 32.98 51.73 -2.59
N LYS A 1204 32.20 52.36 -3.48
CA LYS A 1204 31.88 52.01 -4.89
C LYS A 1204 33.09 51.52 -5.74
N PRO A 1205 32.87 50.97 -6.97
CA PRO A 1205 31.88 49.96 -7.40
C PRO A 1205 32.45 48.92 -8.41
N ARG A 1206 31.72 47.83 -8.69
CA ARG A 1206 31.55 47.24 -10.05
C ARG A 1206 30.63 46.02 -10.01
N LEU A 1207 29.45 46.10 -10.63
CA LEU A 1207 28.71 44.92 -11.05
C LEU A 1207 29.35 44.38 -12.34
N THR A 1208 29.76 43.12 -12.35
CA THR A 1208 29.98 42.36 -13.58
C THR A 1208 29.19 41.05 -13.51
N SER A 1209 28.06 41.04 -14.21
CA SER A 1209 27.58 39.92 -15.02
C SER A 1209 28.11 38.50 -14.71
N LYS A 1210 27.56 37.84 -13.68
CA LYS A 1210 27.24 36.38 -13.69
C LYS A 1210 26.55 35.95 -12.38
N LEU A 1211 25.23 35.90 -12.41
CA LEU A 1211 24.40 35.06 -11.54
C LEU A 1211 23.10 34.78 -12.30
N LYS A 1212 23.16 33.84 -13.24
CA LYS A 1212 21.98 33.06 -13.63
C LYS A 1212 21.78 31.99 -12.54
N LEU A 1213 20.50 31.72 -12.24
CA LEU A 1213 19.97 30.91 -11.14
C LEU A 1213 20.69 29.56 -10.90
#